data_AF-A0A8J4ATC4-F1
#
_entry.id   AF-A0A8J4ATC4-F1
#
_cell.length_a   1.000
_cell.length_b   1.000
_cell.length_c   1.000
_cell.angle_alpha   90.00
_cell.angle_beta   90.00
_cell.angle_gamma   90.00
#
_symmetry.space_group_name_H-M   'P 1'
#
loop_
_entity.id
_entity.type
_entity.pdbx_description
1 polymer ?
#
loop_
_entity_poly.entity_id
_entity_poly.type
_entity_poly.pdbx_seq_one_letter_code
_entity_poly.pdbx_strand_id
1 'polypeptide(L)'
;MLRCASDGHKLGWFVWRVSTIKATSELCASPGATGVPLGRSYSGGTGIPPGALRDVDGGGALGGGSATAYVPPSAGGVGGAQQRDSPLRRAIGSFFRVFLPVSGIAVWTYAFMYPDKDPLVGDRYPPELQYLASQQTPNSDAITNWSGTHEATPRRYFHPESEEEVETFLRIAGIRNETLRPAGSALSPNGLALSGEGVLALGGMDRVLAVDKSKMQVTVESGCRVQQVVDALAPHGLALQNYASIREQQIGGITQVGAHGTGPRIPPVDEQVVAMRLSTPGLGTLELSSAEEPELFRLARVGLGSLGVMTQATLRVVPREPLIERTFTASHSELRKNHVKWLQQNKHIKYLYIPYTDTVVVVHVNPPSSSEELEQARVAADNSVRAPEDRTEALRRLYASVTAAISPSAVAAASPAPPADPGSGLTAPQLRDALLAAGPGPLDPKWVAAVNAAEADYWRRSAGVRVGFSDELLSFDCGGQQWVLEVAFPVTSSLDDLKPGTRTRDLEFLEALMAEIKKARLPAPSPIEVRWTSGSSSPLSPAAGAPESLHCWVGIIMYLPQDPELREKVTQAFQEYTRLMETKLMPRFNATWHWAKLEAASRPEAELEAVVRPRLAARFGPALAALRRYRAVLDPKGTLSNKWLDAVVGPVPKENQQAQGAK
;
A
#
# COMPACT_ATOMS: atom_id res chain seq x y z
N MET A 1 -13.59 -45.30 -26.91
CA MET A 1 -13.82 -46.28 -28.00
C MET A 1 -14.53 -45.58 -29.15
N LEU A 2 -14.35 -46.07 -30.38
CA LEU A 2 -15.18 -45.94 -31.61
C LEU A 2 -16.14 -44.71 -31.74
N ARG A 3 -16.00 -43.76 -32.68
CA ARG A 3 -15.79 -43.74 -34.15
C ARG A 3 -17.08 -43.76 -35.01
N CYS A 4 -17.23 -42.66 -35.78
CA CYS A 4 -17.52 -42.58 -37.24
C CYS A 4 -18.91 -43.02 -37.76
N ALA A 5 -19.37 -42.69 -38.98
CA ALA A 5 -18.91 -41.85 -40.13
C ALA A 5 -20.17 -41.44 -40.97
N SER A 6 -20.19 -40.56 -41.97
CA SER A 6 -19.32 -39.48 -42.52
C SER A 6 -20.27 -38.54 -43.32
N ASP A 7 -19.98 -37.65 -44.29
CA ASP A 7 -18.83 -37.14 -45.09
C ASP A 7 -19.26 -35.71 -45.59
N GLY A 8 -18.62 -34.95 -46.50
CA GLY A 8 -17.39 -35.10 -47.29
C GLY A 8 -17.26 -33.97 -48.34
N HIS A 9 -16.03 -33.72 -48.84
CA HIS A 9 -15.58 -32.65 -49.78
C HIS A 9 -15.41 -31.23 -49.14
N LYS A 10 -14.23 -30.55 -49.13
CA LYS A 10 -13.09 -30.33 -50.08
C LYS A 10 -13.42 -29.28 -51.19
N LEU A 11 -12.58 -28.30 -51.51
CA LEU A 11 -11.27 -27.83 -50.97
C LEU A 11 -11.01 -26.37 -51.44
N GLY A 12 -10.15 -25.59 -50.76
CA GLY A 12 -9.65 -24.32 -51.31
C GLY A 12 -8.74 -23.52 -50.36
N TRP A 13 -7.47 -23.35 -50.72
CA TRP A 13 -6.50 -22.49 -50.02
C TRP A 13 -6.02 -21.38 -50.97
N PHE A 14 -5.81 -20.16 -50.45
CA PHE A 14 -4.93 -19.19 -51.08
C PHE A 14 -4.14 -18.40 -50.03
N VAL A 15 -2.87 -18.15 -50.34
CA VAL A 15 -1.91 -17.36 -49.56
C VAL A 15 -1.25 -16.40 -50.54
N TRP A 16 -1.04 -15.13 -50.17
CA TRP A 16 -0.03 -14.29 -50.80
C TRP A 16 0.59 -13.32 -49.79
N ARG A 17 1.74 -12.74 -50.15
CA ARG A 17 2.68 -12.06 -49.24
C ARG A 17 3.16 -10.76 -49.90
N VAL A 18 3.31 -9.68 -49.10
CA VAL A 18 4.27 -8.56 -49.31
C VAL A 18 4.09 -7.75 -50.63
N SER A 19 3.95 -6.41 -50.56
CA SER A 19 5.10 -5.51 -50.78
C SER A 19 4.83 -4.06 -50.37
N THR A 20 5.92 -3.37 -50.03
CA THR A 20 6.03 -1.94 -49.68
C THR A 20 5.80 -1.00 -50.87
N ILE A 21 5.30 0.21 -50.58
CA ILE A 21 5.54 1.41 -51.39
C ILE A 21 5.99 2.54 -50.45
N LYS A 22 7.05 3.26 -50.83
CA LYS A 22 7.43 4.56 -50.25
C LYS A 22 6.79 5.68 -51.07
N ALA A 23 6.44 6.79 -50.42
CA ALA A 23 6.26 8.09 -51.08
C ALA A 23 7.19 9.11 -50.41
N THR A 24 7.77 10.01 -51.20
CA THR A 24 8.82 10.96 -50.78
C THR A 24 8.33 12.41 -50.76
N SER A 25 9.08 13.25 -50.07
CA SER A 25 8.94 14.72 -50.03
C SER A 25 9.35 15.39 -51.34
N GLU A 26 8.67 16.48 -51.70
CA GLU A 26 9.21 17.76 -52.26
C GLU A 26 8.04 18.77 -52.38
N LEU A 27 8.09 19.96 -51.78
CA LEU A 27 8.72 21.23 -52.21
C LEU A 27 7.98 22.01 -53.32
N CYS A 28 7.34 23.12 -52.93
CA CYS A 28 7.05 24.31 -53.74
C CYS A 28 6.72 25.49 -52.80
N ALA A 29 6.92 26.75 -53.22
CA ALA A 29 6.92 27.90 -52.30
C ALA A 29 6.51 29.26 -52.90
N SER A 30 5.99 30.15 -52.03
CA SER A 30 5.98 31.64 -52.13
C SER A 30 5.08 32.30 -53.20
N PRO A 31 4.87 33.65 -53.23
CA PRO A 31 5.10 34.70 -52.22
C PRO A 31 3.91 35.70 -52.00
N GLY A 32 4.04 36.62 -51.01
CA GLY A 32 3.22 37.85 -50.83
C GLY A 32 2.79 38.10 -49.36
N ALA A 33 3.37 39.03 -48.58
CA ALA A 33 3.28 40.51 -48.62
C ALA A 33 1.84 41.03 -48.34
N THR A 34 1.54 41.93 -47.39
CA THR A 34 2.32 42.97 -46.65
C THR A 34 1.76 43.28 -45.24
N GLY A 35 2.57 43.77 -44.27
CA GLY A 35 2.04 44.43 -43.05
C GLY A 35 3.00 44.56 -41.85
N VAL A 36 3.37 45.79 -41.46
CA VAL A 36 4.31 46.21 -40.38
C VAL A 36 3.78 47.59 -39.90
N PRO A 37 3.73 48.00 -38.59
CA PRO A 37 4.90 48.13 -37.68
C PRO A 37 4.73 47.98 -36.13
N LEU A 38 5.88 47.85 -35.42
CA LEU A 38 6.22 48.26 -34.02
C LEU A 38 5.49 47.60 -32.80
N GLY A 39 6.14 47.38 -31.64
CA GLY A 39 7.56 47.53 -31.25
C GLY A 39 7.84 47.44 -29.72
N ARG A 40 9.14 47.44 -29.33
CA ARG A 40 9.75 47.29 -27.95
C ARG A 40 9.85 45.84 -27.42
N SER A 41 10.97 45.24 -26.98
CA SER A 41 12.17 45.62 -26.15
C SER A 41 11.89 45.67 -24.64
N TYR A 42 12.61 45.04 -23.69
CA TYR A 42 13.97 44.44 -23.57
C TYR A 42 13.88 43.00 -22.98
N SER A 43 14.91 42.19 -22.66
CA SER A 43 16.41 42.25 -22.59
C SER A 43 16.98 40.92 -23.16
N GLY A 44 18.26 40.70 -23.51
CA GLY A 44 19.55 41.11 -22.93
C GLY A 44 20.12 39.95 -22.08
N GLY A 45 21.23 39.31 -22.49
CA GLY A 45 21.73 38.09 -21.81
C GLY A 45 23.09 37.54 -22.29
N THR A 46 23.52 36.44 -21.66
CA THR A 46 24.78 35.69 -21.87
C THR A 46 24.63 34.22 -21.40
N GLY A 47 25.35 33.22 -21.93
CA GLY A 47 26.23 33.26 -23.10
C GLY A 47 27.27 32.14 -23.22
N ILE A 48 26.86 30.89 -23.57
CA ILE A 48 27.69 29.82 -24.19
C ILE A 48 28.72 29.15 -23.22
N PRO A 49 29.16 27.86 -23.39
CA PRO A 49 28.92 26.88 -24.48
C PRO A 49 28.23 25.55 -24.09
N PRO A 50 27.83 24.72 -25.08
CA PRO A 50 27.41 23.33 -24.90
C PRO A 50 28.55 22.32 -25.07
N GLY A 51 28.43 21.12 -24.49
CA GLY A 51 29.32 19.99 -24.76
C GLY A 51 29.02 18.74 -23.92
N ALA A 52 29.32 17.55 -24.47
CA ALA A 52 29.22 16.22 -23.85
C ALA A 52 27.80 15.68 -23.55
N LEU A 53 27.01 15.42 -24.60
CA LEU A 53 26.24 14.17 -24.62
C LEU A 53 27.23 12.99 -24.65
N ARG A 54 26.95 11.93 -23.89
CA ARG A 54 27.62 10.63 -23.99
C ARG A 54 26.58 9.54 -24.16
N ASP A 55 26.91 8.57 -25.00
CA ASP A 55 26.00 7.54 -25.44
C ASP A 55 25.67 6.53 -24.33
N VAL A 56 24.43 6.05 -24.32
CA VAL A 56 23.98 4.92 -23.50
C VAL A 56 23.27 3.93 -24.41
N ASP A 57 24.01 3.38 -25.37
CA ASP A 57 23.58 2.25 -26.19
C ASP A 57 23.89 0.95 -25.43
N GLY A 58 22.87 0.11 -25.20
CA GLY A 58 22.98 -1.01 -24.27
C GLY A 58 21.73 -1.89 -24.19
N GLY A 59 21.10 -2.18 -25.32
CA GLY A 59 19.86 -2.97 -25.37
C GLY A 59 20.03 -4.42 -24.91
N GLY A 60 19.37 -4.80 -23.82
CA GLY A 60 19.25 -6.18 -23.34
C GLY A 60 17.79 -6.61 -23.24
N ALA A 61 17.30 -7.39 -24.21
CA ALA A 61 15.90 -7.82 -24.24
C ALA A 61 15.69 -9.11 -23.43
N LEU A 62 14.90 -9.05 -22.36
CA LEU A 62 14.34 -10.21 -21.66
C LEU A 62 12.85 -9.98 -21.40
N GLY A 63 12.03 -10.96 -21.75
CA GLY A 63 10.58 -10.90 -21.55
C GLY A 63 10.17 -11.34 -20.16
N GLY A 64 9.47 -10.47 -19.44
CA GLY A 64 8.69 -10.80 -18.24
C GLY A 64 7.25 -10.33 -18.42
N GLY A 65 6.27 -11.16 -18.07
CA GLY A 65 4.85 -10.82 -18.27
C GLY A 65 4.38 -9.73 -17.31
N SER A 66 4.25 -8.49 -17.79
CA SER A 66 3.63 -7.40 -17.03
C SER A 66 2.11 -7.59 -16.95
N ALA A 67 1.55 -7.63 -15.74
CA ALA A 67 0.13 -7.34 -15.56
C ALA A 67 -0.12 -5.88 -15.95
N THR A 68 -0.86 -5.64 -17.02
CA THR A 68 -1.03 -4.31 -17.62
C THR A 68 -2.01 -3.46 -16.80
N ALA A 69 -1.49 -2.62 -15.92
CA ALA A 69 -2.26 -1.50 -15.36
C ALA A 69 -2.62 -0.52 -16.49
N TYR A 70 -3.90 -0.21 -16.64
CA TYR A 70 -4.39 0.70 -17.68
C TYR A 70 -4.12 2.17 -17.29
N VAL A 71 -3.49 2.91 -18.19
CA VAL A 71 -3.18 4.34 -18.02
C VAL A 71 -3.97 5.15 -19.06
N PRO A 72 -4.94 6.00 -18.65
CA PRO A 72 -5.65 6.87 -19.58
C PRO A 72 -4.75 8.03 -20.06
N PRO A 73 -4.90 8.51 -21.31
CA PRO A 73 -4.12 9.63 -21.82
C PRO A 73 -4.56 10.97 -21.22
N SER A 74 -3.59 11.86 -20.97
CA SER A 74 -3.84 13.19 -20.41
C SER A 74 -4.53 14.13 -21.40
N ALA A 75 -5.70 14.67 -21.03
CA ALA A 75 -6.42 15.66 -21.82
C ALA A 75 -5.73 17.03 -21.77
N GLY A 76 -5.35 17.57 -22.93
CA GLY A 76 -4.67 18.87 -23.05
C GLY A 76 -5.58 19.98 -23.61
N GLY A 77 -5.48 21.19 -23.03
CA GLY A 77 -5.81 22.46 -23.69
C GLY A 77 -7.28 22.72 -24.05
N VAL A 78 -8.08 23.22 -23.10
CA VAL A 78 -9.45 23.69 -23.38
C VAL A 78 -9.44 25.07 -24.06
N GLY A 79 -9.89 25.13 -25.31
CA GLY A 79 -10.32 26.38 -25.97
C GLY A 79 -11.81 26.63 -25.68
N GLY A 80 -12.13 27.74 -25.01
CA GLY A 80 -13.49 27.96 -24.47
C GLY A 80 -14.51 28.49 -25.48
N ALA A 81 -15.74 27.98 -25.39
CA ALA A 81 -16.93 28.58 -26.00
C ALA A 81 -18.11 28.57 -25.01
N GLN A 82 -18.57 29.74 -24.58
CA GLN A 82 -19.79 29.86 -23.77
C GLN A 82 -21.04 29.69 -24.64
N GLN A 83 -21.87 28.68 -24.37
CA GLN A 83 -23.25 28.64 -24.84
C GLN A 83 -24.23 28.35 -23.70
N ARG A 84 -25.48 28.79 -23.89
CA ARG A 84 -26.46 28.97 -22.80
C ARG A 84 -27.27 27.70 -22.56
N ASP A 85 -27.14 27.17 -21.34
CA ASP A 85 -27.90 26.00 -20.89
C ASP A 85 -29.39 26.31 -20.66
N SER A 86 -30.28 25.54 -21.30
CA SER A 86 -31.70 25.88 -21.42
C SER A 86 -32.54 25.42 -20.22
N PRO A 87 -33.57 26.18 -19.79
CA PRO A 87 -34.40 25.80 -18.65
C PRO A 87 -35.09 24.44 -18.81
N LEU A 88 -35.42 24.06 -20.04
CA LEU A 88 -36.04 22.77 -20.35
C LEU A 88 -35.11 21.58 -20.06
N ARG A 89 -33.80 21.71 -20.35
CA ARG A 89 -32.82 20.66 -20.05
C ARG A 89 -32.65 20.45 -18.55
N ARG A 90 -32.57 21.55 -17.77
CA ARG A 90 -32.57 21.48 -16.30
C ARG A 90 -33.86 20.88 -15.73
N ALA A 91 -35.03 21.26 -16.27
CA ALA A 91 -36.31 20.66 -15.86
C ALA A 91 -36.37 19.15 -16.12
N ILE A 92 -35.90 18.68 -17.29
CA ILE A 92 -35.84 17.25 -17.63
C ILE A 92 -34.86 16.50 -16.71
N GLY A 93 -33.66 17.04 -16.45
CA GLY A 93 -32.70 16.45 -15.52
C GLY A 93 -33.24 16.34 -14.09
N SER A 94 -33.95 17.36 -13.60
CA SER A 94 -34.65 17.31 -12.31
C SER A 94 -35.81 16.31 -12.30
N PHE A 95 -36.53 16.14 -13.41
CA PHE A 95 -37.65 15.19 -13.51
C PHE A 95 -37.16 13.74 -13.41
N PHE A 96 -36.11 13.38 -14.15
CA PHE A 96 -35.53 12.03 -14.10
C PHE A 96 -34.87 11.69 -12.75
N ARG A 97 -34.36 12.69 -12.02
CA ARG A 97 -33.84 12.50 -10.64
C ARG A 97 -34.91 12.11 -9.61
N VAL A 98 -36.20 12.25 -9.91
CA VAL A 98 -37.30 12.09 -8.94
C VAL A 98 -38.26 10.94 -9.27
N PHE A 99 -38.46 10.59 -10.55
CA PHE A 99 -39.69 9.86 -10.94
C PHE A 99 -39.56 8.50 -11.67
N LEU A 100 -38.38 7.87 -11.77
CA LEU A 100 -38.25 6.59 -12.49
C LEU A 100 -37.94 5.36 -11.59
N PRO A 101 -38.88 4.39 -11.45
CA PRO A 101 -38.61 3.14 -10.73
C PRO A 101 -37.84 2.12 -11.60
N VAL A 102 -36.59 1.86 -11.19
CA VAL A 102 -35.88 0.56 -11.23
C VAL A 102 -36.33 -0.43 -12.32
N SER A 103 -36.01 -0.16 -13.59
CA SER A 103 -36.22 -1.12 -14.69
C SER A 103 -35.19 -0.96 -15.81
N GLY A 104 -34.90 -2.05 -16.55
CA GLY A 104 -33.92 -2.05 -17.64
C GLY A 104 -34.27 -1.12 -18.81
N ILE A 105 -35.55 -0.74 -18.93
CA ILE A 105 -36.02 0.28 -19.88
C ILE A 105 -35.31 1.62 -19.66
N ALA A 106 -34.95 1.97 -18.41
CA ALA A 106 -34.20 3.19 -18.10
C ALA A 106 -32.81 3.21 -18.76
N VAL A 107 -32.06 2.10 -18.65
CA VAL A 107 -30.73 1.95 -19.26
C VAL A 107 -30.83 2.00 -20.78
N TRP A 108 -31.79 1.25 -21.36
CA TRP A 108 -31.98 1.21 -22.81
C TRP A 108 -32.43 2.57 -23.38
N THR A 109 -33.32 3.28 -22.67
CA THR A 109 -33.79 4.63 -23.05
C THR A 109 -32.65 5.64 -22.96
N TYR A 110 -31.80 5.57 -21.94
CA TYR A 110 -30.65 6.47 -21.81
C TYR A 110 -29.63 6.24 -22.94
N ALA A 111 -29.27 4.98 -23.21
CA ALA A 111 -28.39 4.62 -24.33
C ALA A 111 -29.00 4.95 -25.71
N PHE A 112 -30.33 4.97 -25.83
CA PHE A 112 -31.02 5.38 -27.06
C PHE A 112 -31.17 6.91 -27.20
N MET A 113 -31.25 7.66 -26.09
CA MET A 113 -31.29 9.13 -26.08
C MET A 113 -29.91 9.77 -26.22
N TYR A 114 -28.85 9.09 -25.76
CA TYR A 114 -27.45 9.49 -25.88
C TYR A 114 -26.63 8.38 -26.56
N PRO A 115 -26.92 8.05 -27.84
CA PRO A 115 -26.27 6.95 -28.56
C PRO A 115 -24.86 7.32 -29.03
N ASP A 116 -24.62 8.60 -29.27
CA ASP A 116 -23.32 9.21 -29.52
C ASP A 116 -22.84 9.96 -28.27
N LYS A 117 -21.52 10.14 -28.16
CA LYS A 117 -20.88 10.86 -27.05
C LYS A 117 -21.15 12.37 -27.10
N ASP A 118 -22.34 12.80 -26.66
CA ASP A 118 -22.64 14.21 -26.40
C ASP A 118 -21.65 14.74 -25.34
N PRO A 119 -20.85 15.79 -25.59
CA PRO A 119 -19.89 16.32 -24.60
C PRO A 119 -20.56 16.89 -23.31
N LEU A 120 -21.89 16.92 -23.23
CA LEU A 120 -22.66 17.20 -22.01
C LEU A 120 -22.99 15.95 -21.17
N VAL A 121 -22.78 14.75 -21.74
CA VAL A 121 -22.83 13.45 -21.06
C VAL A 121 -21.43 12.83 -21.16
N GLY A 122 -20.65 12.96 -20.09
CA GLY A 122 -19.25 12.50 -20.07
C GLY A 122 -19.09 11.00 -20.39
N ASP A 123 -17.84 10.55 -20.57
CA ASP A 123 -17.48 9.20 -21.04
C ASP A 123 -17.98 8.00 -20.19
N ARG A 124 -18.78 8.24 -19.14
CA ARG A 124 -19.46 7.21 -18.33
C ARG A 124 -20.93 7.56 -18.10
N TYR A 125 -21.73 6.51 -17.94
CA TYR A 125 -23.10 6.63 -17.42
C TYR A 125 -23.12 7.26 -16.00
N PRO A 126 -24.18 7.98 -15.63
CA PRO A 126 -24.45 8.37 -14.24
C PRO A 126 -24.41 7.18 -13.26
N PRO A 127 -24.05 7.39 -11.98
CA PRO A 127 -23.86 6.32 -11.00
C PRO A 127 -25.11 5.44 -10.78
N GLU A 128 -26.34 5.98 -10.86
CA GLU A 128 -27.57 5.18 -10.88
C GLU A 128 -27.58 4.12 -11.99
N LEU A 129 -27.14 4.48 -13.19
CA LEU A 129 -27.14 3.61 -14.36
C LEU A 129 -25.94 2.65 -14.36
N GLN A 130 -24.76 3.07 -13.87
CA GLN A 130 -23.64 2.17 -13.59
C GLN A 130 -24.07 1.05 -12.62
N TYR A 131 -24.77 1.42 -11.53
CA TYR A 131 -25.25 0.46 -10.54
C TYR A 131 -26.29 -0.50 -11.13
N LEU A 132 -27.23 -0.01 -11.97
CA LEU A 132 -28.21 -0.86 -12.65
C LEU A 132 -27.57 -1.79 -13.69
N ALA A 133 -26.53 -1.35 -14.42
CA ALA A 133 -25.80 -2.19 -15.35
C ALA A 133 -25.10 -3.37 -14.63
N SER A 134 -24.44 -3.11 -13.49
CA SER A 134 -23.78 -4.15 -12.67
C SER A 134 -24.70 -5.25 -12.13
N GLN A 135 -26.03 -5.04 -12.16
CA GLN A 135 -27.02 -6.06 -11.79
C GLN A 135 -27.34 -7.02 -12.94
N GLN A 136 -27.24 -6.55 -14.20
CA GLN A 136 -27.51 -7.32 -15.42
C GLN A 136 -26.25 -8.06 -15.89
N THR A 137 -25.11 -7.37 -15.87
CA THR A 137 -23.77 -7.91 -16.16
C THR A 137 -22.88 -7.69 -14.93
N PRO A 138 -22.83 -8.67 -14.00
CA PRO A 138 -21.88 -8.65 -12.90
C PRO A 138 -20.43 -8.58 -13.38
N ASN A 139 -19.55 -8.06 -12.53
CA ASN A 139 -18.11 -8.12 -12.76
C ASN A 139 -17.61 -9.58 -12.68
N SER A 140 -16.77 -9.97 -13.64
CA SER A 140 -16.09 -11.27 -13.72
C SER A 140 -14.72 -11.30 -13.03
N ASP A 141 -14.12 -10.13 -12.81
CA ASP A 141 -12.68 -10.03 -12.61
C ASP A 141 -12.34 -10.10 -11.11
N ALA A 142 -11.30 -10.86 -10.79
CA ALA A 142 -10.87 -11.08 -9.42
C ALA A 142 -9.93 -9.98 -8.93
N ILE A 143 -10.12 -9.55 -7.68
CA ILE A 143 -9.22 -8.65 -6.96
C ILE A 143 -8.41 -9.50 -5.98
N THR A 144 -7.17 -9.81 -6.35
CA THR A 144 -6.18 -10.41 -5.46
C THR A 144 -5.43 -9.30 -4.69
N ASN A 145 -5.11 -9.54 -3.42
CA ASN A 145 -4.26 -8.63 -2.66
C ASN A 145 -2.78 -8.77 -3.04
N TRP A 146 -1.96 -7.77 -2.68
CA TRP A 146 -0.53 -7.74 -3.04
C TRP A 146 0.26 -8.96 -2.55
N SER A 147 -0.06 -9.50 -1.37
CA SER A 147 0.57 -10.71 -0.85
C SER A 147 0.21 -11.99 -1.63
N GLY A 148 -0.82 -11.97 -2.50
CA GLY A 148 -1.36 -13.17 -3.14
C GLY A 148 -2.02 -14.15 -2.16
N THR A 149 -2.45 -13.66 -1.00
CA THR A 149 -2.98 -14.47 0.12
C THR A 149 -4.50 -14.40 0.22
N HIS A 150 -5.11 -13.36 -0.33
CA HIS A 150 -6.55 -13.15 -0.34
C HIS A 150 -7.03 -12.68 -1.71
N GLU A 151 -8.18 -13.18 -2.12
CA GLU A 151 -8.82 -12.88 -3.39
C GLU A 151 -10.34 -12.75 -3.19
N ALA A 152 -10.98 -11.89 -3.97
CA ALA A 152 -12.43 -11.89 -4.13
C ALA A 152 -12.80 -11.46 -5.56
N THR A 153 -13.80 -12.11 -6.15
CA THR A 153 -14.49 -11.62 -7.34
C THR A 153 -15.71 -10.82 -6.89
N PRO A 154 -15.65 -9.48 -6.78
CA PRO A 154 -16.82 -8.71 -6.37
C PRO A 154 -17.86 -8.71 -7.49
N ARG A 155 -19.12 -9.05 -7.18
CA ARG A 155 -20.24 -8.97 -8.12
C ARG A 155 -20.40 -7.56 -8.72
N ARG A 156 -20.08 -6.53 -7.94
CA ARG A 156 -20.18 -5.11 -8.31
C ARG A 156 -18.84 -4.41 -8.02
N TYR A 157 -18.26 -3.77 -9.02
CA TYR A 157 -17.00 -3.04 -8.89
C TYR A 157 -17.18 -1.63 -9.47
N PHE A 158 -16.98 -0.59 -8.64
CA PHE A 158 -17.23 0.80 -9.01
C PHE A 158 -15.99 1.66 -8.76
N HIS A 159 -15.73 2.58 -9.69
CA HIS A 159 -14.60 3.53 -9.64
C HIS A 159 -15.14 4.97 -9.59
N PRO A 160 -15.55 5.47 -8.41
CA PRO A 160 -16.05 6.85 -8.29
C PRO A 160 -14.95 7.86 -8.63
N GLU A 161 -15.34 8.95 -9.28
CA GLU A 161 -14.50 10.11 -9.58
C GLU A 161 -14.95 11.37 -8.79
N SER A 162 -15.97 11.24 -7.94
CA SER A 162 -16.44 12.29 -7.01
C SER A 162 -17.12 11.74 -5.74
N GLU A 163 -17.27 12.61 -4.75
CA GLU A 163 -17.98 12.33 -3.49
C GLU A 163 -19.48 12.07 -3.70
N GLU A 164 -20.11 12.75 -4.65
CA GLU A 164 -21.52 12.58 -5.01
C GLU A 164 -21.80 11.21 -5.66
N GLU A 165 -20.82 10.65 -6.38
CA GLU A 165 -20.88 9.26 -6.85
C GLU A 165 -20.74 8.27 -5.69
N VAL A 166 -19.81 8.50 -4.75
CA VAL A 166 -19.66 7.69 -3.52
C VAL A 166 -20.98 7.66 -2.74
N GLU A 167 -21.57 8.82 -2.43
CA GLU A 167 -22.87 8.89 -1.74
C GLU A 167 -23.96 8.16 -2.51
N THR A 168 -24.00 8.29 -3.83
CA THR A 168 -25.03 7.65 -4.66
C THR A 168 -24.88 6.14 -4.67
N PHE A 169 -23.67 5.60 -4.83
CA PHE A 169 -23.45 4.15 -4.76
C PHE A 169 -23.78 3.58 -3.37
N LEU A 170 -23.39 4.27 -2.28
CA LEU A 170 -23.74 3.88 -0.91
C LEU A 170 -25.26 3.92 -0.67
N ARG A 171 -25.94 4.98 -1.12
CA ARG A 171 -27.40 5.15 -1.05
C ARG A 171 -28.14 4.02 -1.77
N ILE A 172 -27.72 3.66 -2.98
CA ILE A 172 -28.35 2.58 -3.77
C ILE A 172 -28.10 1.22 -3.11
N ALA A 173 -26.87 0.93 -2.68
CA ALA A 173 -26.54 -0.30 -1.95
C ALA A 173 -27.35 -0.43 -0.66
N GLY A 174 -27.45 0.65 0.11
CA GLY A 174 -28.30 0.74 1.31
C GLY A 174 -29.78 0.54 1.02
N ILE A 175 -30.35 1.15 -0.03
CA ILE A 175 -31.76 0.91 -0.43
C ILE A 175 -31.99 -0.57 -0.73
N ARG A 176 -31.02 -1.25 -1.34
CA ARG A 176 -31.11 -2.66 -1.77
C ARG A 176 -30.68 -3.69 -0.72
N ASN A 177 -30.15 -3.24 0.43
CA ASN A 177 -29.51 -4.08 1.44
C ASN A 177 -28.32 -4.92 0.88
N GLU A 178 -27.60 -4.36 -0.08
CA GLU A 178 -26.38 -4.93 -0.67
C GLU A 178 -25.16 -4.30 0.02
N THR A 179 -24.03 -5.03 0.14
CA THR A 179 -22.81 -4.49 0.76
C THR A 179 -21.78 -3.99 -0.26
N LEU A 180 -21.07 -2.94 0.11
CA LEU A 180 -20.14 -2.20 -0.73
C LEU A 180 -18.94 -1.73 0.11
N ARG A 181 -17.80 -2.43 0.02
CA ARG A 181 -16.58 -2.11 0.78
C ARG A 181 -15.75 -1.05 0.05
N PRO A 182 -15.30 0.05 0.71
CA PRO A 182 -14.25 0.89 0.15
C PRO A 182 -12.93 0.10 0.06
N ALA A 183 -12.25 0.21 -1.07
CA ALA A 183 -10.94 -0.36 -1.33
C ALA A 183 -10.01 0.68 -1.98
N GLY A 184 -8.73 0.59 -1.63
CA GLY A 184 -7.64 1.19 -2.41
C GLY A 184 -6.87 0.11 -3.17
N SER A 185 -5.56 0.32 -3.33
CA SER A 185 -4.61 -0.50 -4.11
C SER A 185 -4.43 -1.99 -3.70
N ALA A 186 -5.32 -2.56 -2.87
CA ALA A 186 -5.29 -3.94 -2.37
C ALA A 186 -3.96 -4.39 -1.71
N LEU A 187 -3.14 -3.45 -1.21
CA LEU A 187 -1.81 -3.71 -0.65
C LEU A 187 -1.82 -4.32 0.78
N SER A 188 -2.98 -4.51 1.42
CA SER A 188 -3.07 -5.14 2.73
C SER A 188 -2.91 -6.66 2.64
N PRO A 189 -2.01 -7.29 3.42
CA PRO A 189 -1.91 -8.75 3.50
C PRO A 189 -3.21 -9.45 3.94
N ASN A 190 -4.10 -8.74 4.64
CA ASN A 190 -5.43 -9.24 4.99
C ASN A 190 -6.56 -8.77 4.05
N GLY A 191 -7.69 -9.49 4.11
CA GLY A 191 -8.87 -9.25 3.27
C GLY A 191 -9.86 -8.16 3.74
N LEU A 192 -9.48 -7.17 4.57
CA LEU A 192 -10.42 -6.15 5.10
C LEU A 192 -11.17 -5.37 4.00
N ALA A 193 -10.49 -5.05 2.89
CA ALA A 193 -11.08 -4.32 1.76
C ALA A 193 -11.86 -5.21 0.78
N LEU A 194 -11.70 -6.53 0.84
CA LEU A 194 -12.25 -7.46 -0.14
C LEU A 194 -13.70 -7.87 0.22
N SER A 195 -14.54 -8.03 -0.80
CA SER A 195 -15.93 -8.46 -0.66
C SER A 195 -16.40 -9.15 -1.95
N GLY A 196 -17.21 -10.19 -1.84
CA GLY A 196 -17.85 -10.84 -2.99
C GLY A 196 -19.10 -10.11 -3.52
N GLU A 197 -19.72 -9.23 -2.73
CA GLU A 197 -20.92 -8.49 -3.16
C GLU A 197 -20.56 -7.18 -3.88
N GLY A 198 -19.72 -6.34 -3.27
CA GLY A 198 -19.45 -5.01 -3.79
C GLY A 198 -18.15 -4.42 -3.27
N VAL A 199 -17.38 -3.83 -4.18
CA VAL A 199 -16.17 -3.06 -3.87
C VAL A 199 -16.22 -1.70 -4.58
N LEU A 200 -15.86 -0.65 -3.84
CA LEU A 200 -15.78 0.74 -4.26
C LEU A 200 -14.30 1.15 -4.30
N ALA A 201 -13.70 1.13 -5.48
CA ALA A 201 -12.28 1.40 -5.69
C ALA A 201 -12.00 2.90 -5.82
N LEU A 202 -11.50 3.51 -4.76
CA LEU A 202 -11.38 4.97 -4.63
C LEU A 202 -10.28 5.60 -5.51
N GLY A 203 -9.59 4.82 -6.36
CA GLY A 203 -8.50 5.30 -7.21
C GLY A 203 -8.88 6.31 -8.31
N GLY A 204 -10.17 6.60 -8.52
CA GLY A 204 -10.62 7.72 -9.34
C GLY A 204 -10.72 9.07 -8.60
N MET A 205 -10.58 9.05 -7.26
CA MET A 205 -10.55 10.22 -6.39
C MET A 205 -9.11 10.47 -5.90
N ASP A 206 -8.20 10.80 -6.82
CA ASP A 206 -6.76 10.91 -6.56
C ASP A 206 -6.18 12.33 -6.70
N ARG A 207 -7.03 13.37 -6.57
CA ARG A 207 -6.61 14.77 -6.66
C ARG A 207 -6.06 15.32 -5.35
N VAL A 208 -4.91 15.98 -5.43
CA VAL A 208 -4.41 16.89 -4.38
C VAL A 208 -5.15 18.22 -4.53
N LEU A 209 -6.02 18.54 -3.57
CA LEU A 209 -6.97 19.65 -3.66
C LEU A 209 -6.37 20.99 -3.20
N ALA A 210 -5.50 20.98 -2.19
CA ALA A 210 -4.81 22.18 -1.71
C ALA A 210 -3.50 21.86 -0.97
N VAL A 211 -2.49 22.74 -1.09
CA VAL A 211 -1.26 22.72 -0.28
C VAL A 211 -1.11 24.06 0.44
N ASP A 212 -1.48 24.13 1.71
CA ASP A 212 -1.43 25.34 2.53
C ASP A 212 -0.11 25.42 3.31
N LYS A 213 0.86 26.15 2.75
CA LYS A 213 2.16 26.42 3.40
C LYS A 213 2.02 27.22 4.70
N SER A 214 0.95 28.00 4.89
CA SER A 214 0.77 28.86 6.06
C SER A 214 0.25 28.07 7.27
N LYS A 215 -0.60 27.07 7.04
CA LYS A 215 -1.10 26.15 8.06
C LYS A 215 -0.26 24.88 8.21
N MET A 216 0.75 24.69 7.37
CA MET A 216 1.53 23.45 7.23
C MET A 216 0.62 22.23 7.01
N GLN A 217 -0.29 22.33 6.03
CA GLN A 217 -1.31 21.32 5.75
C GLN A 217 -1.43 21.01 4.24
N VAL A 218 -1.89 19.80 3.94
CA VAL A 218 -2.29 19.38 2.59
C VAL A 218 -3.66 18.72 2.63
N THR A 219 -4.54 19.11 1.71
CA THR A 219 -5.87 18.54 1.55
C THR A 219 -5.89 17.71 0.26
N VAL A 220 -6.32 16.46 0.39
CA VAL A 220 -6.23 15.43 -0.66
C VAL A 220 -7.51 14.61 -0.68
N GLU A 221 -7.90 14.13 -1.86
CA GLU A 221 -8.86 13.05 -1.96
C GLU A 221 -8.24 11.73 -1.46
N SER A 222 -9.06 10.84 -0.92
CA SER A 222 -8.58 9.65 -0.22
C SER A 222 -7.96 8.59 -1.13
N GLY A 223 -8.26 8.60 -2.42
CA GLY A 223 -7.66 7.75 -3.45
C GLY A 223 -6.24 8.14 -3.85
N CYS A 224 -5.77 9.32 -3.44
CA CYS A 224 -4.37 9.74 -3.66
C CYS A 224 -3.41 8.69 -3.12
N ARG A 225 -2.48 8.22 -3.95
CA ARG A 225 -1.35 7.38 -3.51
C ARG A 225 -0.30 8.25 -2.83
N VAL A 226 0.41 7.70 -1.85
CA VAL A 226 1.47 8.43 -1.11
C VAL A 226 2.48 9.08 -2.06
N GLN A 227 2.83 8.41 -3.17
CA GLN A 227 3.66 8.96 -4.25
C GLN A 227 3.15 10.34 -4.73
N GLN A 228 1.87 10.40 -5.14
CA GLN A 228 1.25 11.61 -5.69
C GLN A 228 1.22 12.76 -4.67
N VAL A 229 1.05 12.44 -3.38
CA VAL A 229 1.05 13.44 -2.31
C VAL A 229 2.46 13.96 -2.02
N VAL A 230 3.50 13.12 -1.98
CA VAL A 230 4.87 13.61 -1.77
C VAL A 230 5.40 14.40 -2.97
N ASP A 231 5.03 14.00 -4.20
CA ASP A 231 5.38 14.75 -5.43
C ASP A 231 4.73 16.13 -5.46
N ALA A 232 3.45 16.25 -5.07
CA ALA A 232 2.77 17.54 -4.98
C ALA A 232 3.35 18.45 -3.87
N LEU A 233 3.91 17.87 -2.80
CA LEU A 233 4.52 18.60 -1.69
C LEU A 233 5.96 19.07 -1.97
N ALA A 234 6.72 18.35 -2.79
CA ALA A 234 8.13 18.66 -3.03
C ALA A 234 8.37 20.06 -3.64
N PRO A 235 7.64 20.53 -4.68
CA PRO A 235 7.73 21.92 -5.17
C PRO A 235 7.32 22.97 -4.13
N HIS A 236 6.55 22.57 -3.11
CA HIS A 236 6.14 23.44 -2.02
C HIS A 236 7.20 23.55 -0.92
N GLY A 237 8.26 22.73 -0.96
CA GLY A 237 9.26 22.64 0.12
C GLY A 237 8.73 21.91 1.35
N LEU A 238 7.77 20.99 1.16
CA LEU A 238 7.04 20.29 2.21
C LEU A 238 7.14 18.77 2.04
N ALA A 239 6.90 18.03 3.12
CA ALA A 239 6.88 16.58 3.16
C ALA A 239 5.82 16.07 4.16
N LEU A 240 5.28 14.88 3.95
CA LEU A 240 4.45 14.19 4.95
C LEU A 240 5.30 13.88 6.20
N GLN A 241 4.71 14.00 7.40
CA GLN A 241 5.47 13.84 8.65
C GLN A 241 5.89 12.38 8.90
N ASN A 242 5.04 11.41 8.55
CA ASN A 242 5.34 9.97 8.62
C ASN A 242 4.39 9.19 7.70
N TYR A 243 4.86 8.11 7.08
CA TYR A 243 4.03 7.20 6.26
C TYR A 243 4.69 5.83 6.12
N ALA A 244 3.88 4.81 5.80
CA ALA A 244 4.38 3.49 5.50
C ALA A 244 5.19 3.49 4.18
N SER A 245 6.20 2.63 4.09
CA SER A 245 7.27 2.69 3.08
C SER A 245 6.85 2.37 1.63
N ILE A 246 5.62 1.91 1.41
CA ILE A 246 5.09 1.53 0.09
C ILE A 246 4.30 2.71 -0.48
N ARG A 247 4.89 3.44 -1.44
CA ARG A 247 4.32 4.69 -1.96
C ARG A 247 3.02 4.53 -2.76
N GLU A 248 2.72 3.31 -3.23
CA GLU A 248 1.46 2.97 -3.92
C GLU A 248 0.25 2.81 -3.00
N GLN A 249 0.42 2.89 -1.67
CA GLN A 249 -0.70 2.90 -0.73
C GLN A 249 -1.47 4.22 -0.81
N GLN A 250 -2.80 4.13 -0.80
CA GLN A 250 -3.68 5.30 -0.81
C GLN A 250 -3.86 5.91 0.58
N ILE A 251 -3.99 7.24 0.67
CA ILE A 251 -4.23 8.00 1.90
C ILE A 251 -5.44 7.44 2.67
N GLY A 252 -6.50 7.07 1.96
CA GLY A 252 -7.68 6.38 2.49
C GLY A 252 -7.32 5.12 3.26
N GLY A 253 -6.59 4.21 2.60
CA GLY A 253 -6.19 2.91 3.16
C GLY A 253 -5.26 3.05 4.37
N ILE A 254 -4.18 3.82 4.26
CA ILE A 254 -3.16 3.94 5.32
C ILE A 254 -3.73 4.58 6.60
N THR A 255 -4.63 5.56 6.44
CA THR A 255 -5.30 6.23 7.55
C THR A 255 -6.22 5.24 8.27
N GLN A 256 -7.16 4.62 7.53
CA GLN A 256 -8.21 3.77 8.10
C GLN A 256 -7.70 2.52 8.84
N VAL A 257 -6.46 2.07 8.59
CA VAL A 257 -5.83 0.92 9.27
C VAL A 257 -4.82 1.32 10.36
N GLY A 258 -4.64 2.61 10.65
CA GLY A 258 -3.66 3.09 11.64
C GLY A 258 -2.21 2.82 11.24
N ALA A 259 -1.88 3.00 9.96
CA ALA A 259 -0.54 2.73 9.43
C ALA A 259 0.52 3.71 9.95
N HIS A 260 1.79 3.33 9.82
CA HIS A 260 2.93 4.07 10.33
C HIS A 260 4.17 3.89 9.45
N GLY A 261 5.10 4.85 9.54
CA GLY A 261 6.50 4.66 9.14
C GLY A 261 7.36 4.37 10.37
N THR A 262 8.36 5.21 10.61
CA THR A 262 9.23 5.15 11.79
C THR A 262 9.59 6.55 12.29
N GLY A 263 9.61 6.71 13.62
CA GLY A 263 10.19 7.82 14.34
C GLY A 263 9.77 7.81 15.81
N PRO A 264 10.69 7.64 16.79
CA PRO A 264 10.32 7.51 18.22
C PRO A 264 9.56 8.71 18.80
N ARG A 265 9.71 9.89 18.18
CA ARG A 265 8.99 11.14 18.50
C ARG A 265 8.02 11.58 17.39
N ILE A 266 7.66 10.66 16.49
CA ILE A 266 6.84 10.92 15.31
C ILE A 266 5.61 10.02 15.35
N PRO A 267 4.39 10.56 15.25
CA PRO A 267 3.16 9.78 15.37
C PRO A 267 2.91 8.89 14.14
N PRO A 268 1.95 7.94 14.21
CA PRO A 268 1.44 7.21 13.03
C PRO A 268 0.72 8.16 12.04
N VAL A 269 0.25 7.60 10.92
CA VAL A 269 -0.46 8.38 9.87
C VAL A 269 -1.80 8.89 10.39
N ASP A 270 -2.53 8.10 11.17
CA ASP A 270 -3.88 8.45 11.62
C ASP A 270 -3.94 9.74 12.45
N GLU A 271 -2.88 10.05 13.22
CA GLU A 271 -2.79 11.26 14.03
C GLU A 271 -2.40 12.50 13.22
N GLN A 272 -1.83 12.35 12.01
CA GLN A 272 -1.50 13.49 11.14
C GLN A 272 -2.75 14.13 10.52
N VAL A 273 -3.87 13.41 10.45
CA VAL A 273 -5.15 13.95 9.97
C VAL A 273 -5.69 14.99 10.97
N VAL A 274 -6.03 16.17 10.46
CA VAL A 274 -6.63 17.30 11.22
C VAL A 274 -8.08 17.59 10.83
N ALA A 275 -8.49 17.20 9.62
CA ALA A 275 -9.88 17.18 9.19
C ALA A 275 -10.09 16.07 8.14
N MET A 276 -11.31 15.57 8.00
CA MET A 276 -11.69 14.58 6.98
C MET A 276 -13.15 14.73 6.54
N ARG A 277 -13.45 14.32 5.31
CA ARG A 277 -14.82 14.12 4.81
C ARG A 277 -15.14 12.62 4.83
N LEU A 278 -16.34 12.28 5.29
CA LEU A 278 -16.77 10.90 5.51
C LEU A 278 -18.20 10.70 4.97
N SER A 279 -18.33 10.10 3.78
CA SER A 279 -19.62 9.76 3.18
C SER A 279 -20.23 8.52 3.84
N THR A 280 -21.42 8.66 4.42
CA THR A 280 -22.07 7.61 5.22
C THR A 280 -23.37 7.11 4.57
N PRO A 281 -23.67 5.80 4.57
CA PRO A 281 -24.95 5.27 4.09
C PRO A 281 -26.19 5.80 4.81
N GLY A 282 -26.05 6.28 6.05
CA GLY A 282 -27.16 6.73 6.91
C GLY A 282 -27.43 8.24 6.88
N LEU A 283 -26.39 9.09 6.81
CA LEU A 283 -26.52 10.55 6.97
C LEU A 283 -25.97 11.38 5.80
N GLY A 284 -25.43 10.74 4.75
CA GLY A 284 -24.63 11.44 3.72
C GLY A 284 -23.23 11.79 4.24
N THR A 285 -22.58 12.79 3.66
CA THR A 285 -21.22 13.19 4.02
C THR A 285 -21.18 14.07 5.27
N LEU A 286 -20.30 13.67 6.19
CA LEU A 286 -19.94 14.43 7.38
C LEU A 286 -18.56 15.08 7.20
N GLU A 287 -18.44 16.34 7.60
CA GLU A 287 -17.15 16.99 7.84
C GLU A 287 -16.76 16.80 9.31
N LEU A 288 -15.55 16.31 9.56
CA LEU A 288 -15.08 15.90 10.88
C LEU A 288 -13.71 16.50 11.16
N SER A 289 -13.51 17.09 12.33
CA SER A 289 -12.26 17.76 12.71
C SER A 289 -12.01 17.71 14.23
N SER A 290 -10.92 18.31 14.71
CA SER A 290 -10.75 18.51 16.16
C SER A 290 -11.71 19.55 16.76
N ALA A 291 -12.41 20.32 15.93
CA ALA A 291 -13.42 21.30 16.34
C ALA A 291 -14.86 20.78 16.16
N GLU A 292 -15.09 19.92 15.16
CA GLU A 292 -16.41 19.40 14.77
C GLU A 292 -16.48 17.88 15.00
N GLU A 293 -17.46 17.45 15.80
CA GLU A 293 -17.65 16.04 16.20
C GLU A 293 -16.37 15.34 16.72
N PRO A 294 -15.65 15.91 17.72
CA PRO A 294 -14.30 15.49 18.06
C PRO A 294 -14.16 14.06 18.62
N GLU A 295 -15.22 13.43 19.15
CA GLU A 295 -15.20 12.00 19.49
C GLU A 295 -15.23 11.14 18.22
N LEU A 296 -16.20 11.40 17.34
CA LEU A 296 -16.34 10.70 16.06
C LEU A 296 -15.12 10.93 15.16
N PHE A 297 -14.56 12.13 15.09
CA PHE A 297 -13.35 12.43 14.33
C PHE A 297 -12.18 11.54 14.74
N ARG A 298 -11.80 11.54 16.04
CA ARG A 298 -10.68 10.71 16.53
C ARG A 298 -10.91 9.22 16.26
N LEU A 299 -12.15 8.75 16.35
CA LEU A 299 -12.55 7.38 16.05
C LEU A 299 -12.49 7.06 14.55
N ALA A 300 -12.96 7.97 13.69
CA ALA A 300 -13.04 7.80 12.24
C ALA A 300 -11.67 7.81 11.55
N ARG A 301 -10.66 8.47 12.13
CA ARG A 301 -9.26 8.40 11.65
C ARG A 301 -8.75 6.95 11.57
N VAL A 302 -9.17 6.05 12.48
CA VAL A 302 -8.92 4.59 12.39
C VAL A 302 -10.25 3.83 12.37
N GLY A 303 -11.13 4.23 11.45
CA GLY A 303 -12.49 3.71 11.33
C GLY A 303 -12.61 2.38 10.58
N LEU A 304 -11.52 1.77 10.07
CA LEU A 304 -11.53 0.54 9.25
C LEU A 304 -12.42 0.63 7.98
N GLY A 305 -12.77 1.84 7.54
CA GLY A 305 -13.79 2.08 6.52
C GLY A 305 -15.18 1.57 6.91
N SER A 306 -15.50 1.50 8.21
CA SER A 306 -16.73 0.88 8.75
C SER A 306 -17.81 1.88 9.17
N LEU A 307 -17.43 3.14 9.40
CA LEU A 307 -18.30 4.27 9.75
C LEU A 307 -18.80 5.04 8.52
N GLY A 308 -18.09 4.90 7.40
CA GLY A 308 -18.29 5.65 6.17
C GLY A 308 -17.12 5.40 5.23
N VAL A 309 -17.23 5.93 4.02
CA VAL A 309 -16.14 6.04 3.05
C VAL A 309 -15.46 7.38 3.29
N MET A 310 -14.19 7.38 3.69
CA MET A 310 -13.42 8.64 3.73
C MET A 310 -13.17 9.07 2.29
N THR A 311 -13.63 10.25 1.90
CA THR A 311 -13.53 10.82 0.55
C THR A 311 -12.40 11.84 0.44
N GLN A 312 -12.15 12.59 1.51
CA GLN A 312 -11.11 13.61 1.60
C GLN A 312 -10.43 13.55 2.97
N ALA A 313 -9.12 13.86 3.01
CA ALA A 313 -8.37 14.07 4.24
C ALA A 313 -7.55 15.36 4.15
N THR A 314 -7.42 16.07 5.27
CA THR A 314 -6.43 17.14 5.46
C THR A 314 -5.37 16.66 6.46
N LEU A 315 -4.12 16.59 6.01
CA LEU A 315 -2.96 16.07 6.73
C LEU A 315 -2.02 17.21 7.14
N ARG A 316 -1.39 17.11 8.31
CA ARG A 316 -0.23 17.94 8.67
C ARG A 316 0.99 17.54 7.84
N VAL A 317 1.78 18.53 7.44
CA VAL A 317 3.06 18.36 6.74
C VAL A 317 4.17 19.11 7.46
N VAL A 318 5.42 18.74 7.18
CA VAL A 318 6.64 19.32 7.75
C VAL A 318 7.50 19.93 6.62
N PRO A 319 8.49 20.79 6.93
CA PRO A 319 9.44 21.25 5.92
C PRO A 319 10.20 20.08 5.28
N ARG A 320 10.42 20.12 3.95
CA ARG A 320 11.22 19.12 3.23
C ARG A 320 12.70 19.43 3.39
N GLU A 321 13.30 18.84 4.42
CA GLU A 321 14.74 18.91 4.71
C GLU A 321 15.49 17.70 4.12
N PRO A 322 16.77 17.86 3.72
CA PRO A 322 17.63 16.72 3.40
C PRO A 322 17.90 15.92 4.68
N LEU A 323 18.06 14.61 4.52
CA LEU A 323 18.33 13.67 5.59
C LEU A 323 19.60 12.86 5.27
N ILE A 324 20.25 12.37 6.33
CA ILE A 324 21.37 11.44 6.30
C ILE A 324 20.90 10.12 6.91
N GLU A 325 20.81 9.09 6.08
CA GLU A 325 20.68 7.70 6.50
C GLU A 325 22.07 7.11 6.79
N ARG A 326 22.17 6.38 7.91
CA ARG A 326 23.36 5.64 8.30
C ARG A 326 22.94 4.21 8.64
N THR A 327 23.36 3.27 7.80
CA THR A 327 23.00 1.85 7.88
C THR A 327 24.22 1.04 8.28
N PHE A 328 24.10 0.20 9.31
CA PHE A 328 25.19 -0.62 9.84
C PHE A 328 24.66 -1.89 10.53
N THR A 329 25.53 -2.76 11.00
CA THR A 329 25.17 -3.97 11.76
C THR A 329 25.72 -3.91 13.18
N ALA A 330 24.95 -4.39 14.16
CA ALA A 330 25.36 -4.52 15.56
C ALA A 330 25.05 -5.93 16.10
N SER A 331 25.81 -6.38 17.10
CA SER A 331 25.46 -7.55 17.93
C SER A 331 24.27 -7.25 18.86
N HIS A 332 23.60 -8.28 19.39
CA HIS A 332 22.57 -8.07 20.42
C HIS A 332 23.13 -7.40 21.69
N SER A 333 24.43 -7.56 21.97
CA SER A 333 25.11 -6.95 23.12
C SER A 333 25.28 -5.43 22.94
N GLU A 334 25.78 -5.02 21.77
CA GLU A 334 25.93 -3.60 21.42
C GLU A 334 24.57 -2.91 21.29
N LEU A 335 23.57 -3.59 20.72
CA LEU A 335 22.21 -3.10 20.66
C LEU A 335 21.65 -2.89 22.07
N ARG A 336 21.71 -3.87 22.98
CA ARG A 336 21.24 -3.69 24.37
C ARG A 336 21.92 -2.52 25.08
N LYS A 337 23.23 -2.30 24.82
CA LYS A 337 24.00 -1.18 25.38
C LYS A 337 23.55 0.20 24.86
N ASN A 338 23.22 0.30 23.56
CA ASN A 338 22.97 1.60 22.91
C ASN A 338 21.50 1.90 22.61
N HIS A 339 20.59 0.92 22.67
CA HIS A 339 19.21 0.99 22.21
C HIS A 339 18.47 2.27 22.64
N VAL A 340 18.38 2.55 23.95
CA VAL A 340 17.69 3.74 24.48
C VAL A 340 18.33 5.04 23.98
N LYS A 341 19.66 5.10 23.93
CA LYS A 341 20.40 6.25 23.36
C LYS A 341 20.03 6.45 21.89
N TRP A 342 19.97 5.38 21.11
CA TRP A 342 19.59 5.44 19.69
C TRP A 342 18.11 5.81 19.48
N LEU A 343 17.18 5.36 20.34
CA LEU A 343 15.78 5.83 20.32
C LEU A 343 15.67 7.33 20.63
N GLN A 344 16.44 7.83 21.60
CA GLN A 344 16.37 9.22 22.05
C GLN A 344 17.06 10.22 21.11
N GLN A 345 18.12 9.77 20.40
CA GLN A 345 18.96 10.64 19.56
C GLN A 345 18.57 10.65 18.07
N ASN A 346 17.84 9.65 17.56
CA ASN A 346 17.53 9.58 16.13
C ASN A 346 16.08 10.00 15.82
N LYS A 347 15.89 10.81 14.77
CA LYS A 347 14.58 11.23 14.25
C LYS A 347 13.79 10.02 13.73
N HIS A 348 14.44 9.16 12.96
CA HIS A 348 13.91 7.89 12.48
C HIS A 348 14.87 6.74 12.83
N ILE A 349 14.33 5.58 13.23
CA ILE A 349 15.12 4.39 13.55
C ILE A 349 14.38 3.09 13.25
N LYS A 350 15.07 2.16 12.59
CA LYS A 350 14.56 0.83 12.26
C LYS A 350 15.63 -0.21 12.56
N TYR A 351 15.21 -1.36 13.09
CA TYR A 351 16.06 -2.55 13.16
C TYR A 351 15.53 -3.63 12.22
N LEU A 352 16.45 -4.46 11.72
CA LEU A 352 16.16 -5.74 11.09
C LEU A 352 16.93 -6.82 11.86
N TYR A 353 16.26 -7.56 12.74
CA TYR A 353 16.86 -8.69 13.46
C TYR A 353 16.98 -9.88 12.50
N ILE A 354 18.20 -10.38 12.26
CA ILE A 354 18.41 -11.50 11.33
C ILE A 354 18.37 -12.82 12.12
N PRO A 355 17.31 -13.66 11.99
CA PRO A 355 17.11 -14.80 12.88
C PRO A 355 18.25 -15.83 12.78
N TYR A 356 18.52 -16.50 13.90
CA TYR A 356 19.62 -17.45 14.09
C TYR A 356 21.05 -16.87 14.06
N THR A 357 21.22 -15.56 13.86
CA THR A 357 22.52 -14.88 13.93
C THR A 357 22.66 -14.03 15.21
N ASP A 358 23.86 -13.53 15.50
CA ASP A 358 24.07 -12.41 16.44
C ASP A 358 24.26 -11.11 15.63
N THR A 359 23.32 -10.81 14.74
CA THR A 359 23.40 -9.64 13.86
C THR A 359 22.03 -9.00 13.69
N VAL A 360 21.97 -7.72 14.06
CA VAL A 360 20.84 -6.83 13.84
C VAL A 360 21.30 -5.71 12.93
N VAL A 361 20.61 -5.49 11.81
CA VAL A 361 20.83 -4.29 10.99
C VAL A 361 20.20 -3.11 11.72
N VAL A 362 20.92 -2.01 11.82
CA VAL A 362 20.48 -0.75 12.42
C VAL A 362 20.49 0.32 11.35
N VAL A 363 19.34 0.96 11.15
CA VAL A 363 19.16 2.09 10.23
C VAL A 363 18.77 3.30 11.07
N HIS A 364 19.61 4.33 11.05
CA HIS A 364 19.34 5.65 11.61
C HIS A 364 19.10 6.64 10.48
N VAL A 365 18.09 7.51 10.57
CA VAL A 365 17.91 8.62 9.62
C VAL A 365 17.66 9.93 10.37
N ASN A 366 18.46 10.95 10.10
CA ASN A 366 18.44 12.25 10.79
C ASN A 366 18.61 13.41 9.80
N PRO A 367 18.09 14.61 10.10
CA PRO A 367 18.54 15.82 9.41
C PRO A 367 20.01 16.11 9.78
N PRO A 368 20.77 16.78 8.89
CA PRO A 368 22.12 17.23 9.20
C PRO A 368 22.10 18.31 10.28
N SER A 369 23.04 18.24 11.23
CA SER A 369 23.26 19.28 12.25
C SER A 369 23.85 20.58 11.67
N SER A 370 24.48 20.50 10.50
CA SER A 370 25.14 21.61 9.81
C SER A 370 25.30 21.32 8.31
N SER A 371 25.53 22.36 7.51
CA SER A 371 25.91 22.20 6.09
C SER A 371 27.21 21.42 5.92
N GLU A 372 28.13 21.48 6.89
CA GLU A 372 29.37 20.72 6.87
C GLU A 372 29.12 19.22 7.08
N GLU A 373 28.27 18.82 8.05
CA GLU A 373 27.87 17.41 8.21
C GLU A 373 27.19 16.88 6.94
N LEU A 374 26.34 17.69 6.29
CA LEU A 374 25.67 17.30 5.06
C LEU A 374 26.67 17.02 3.94
N GLU A 375 27.69 17.85 3.77
CA GLU A 375 28.71 17.66 2.73
C GLU A 375 29.63 16.48 3.04
N GLN A 376 30.09 16.36 4.30
CA GLN A 376 30.83 15.17 4.76
C GLN A 376 30.02 13.88 4.54
N ALA A 377 28.69 13.92 4.74
CA ALA A 377 27.80 12.79 4.51
C ALA A 377 27.59 12.46 3.02
N ARG A 378 27.65 13.45 2.11
CA ARG A 378 27.63 13.21 0.66
C ARG A 378 28.90 12.49 0.22
N VAL A 379 30.06 13.02 0.60
CA VAL A 379 31.37 12.38 0.34
C VAL A 379 31.42 10.97 0.94
N ALA A 380 30.88 10.77 2.15
CA ALA A 380 30.79 9.45 2.76
C ALA A 380 29.81 8.51 2.04
N ALA A 381 28.71 9.02 1.47
CA ALA A 381 27.75 8.23 0.72
C ALA A 381 28.37 7.67 -0.56
N ASP A 382 29.01 8.54 -1.37
CA ASP A 382 29.69 8.16 -2.61
C ASP A 382 30.77 7.09 -2.36
N ASN A 383 31.57 7.26 -1.30
CA ASN A 383 32.59 6.30 -0.89
C ASN A 383 32.04 5.01 -0.26
N SER A 384 30.74 4.93 0.07
CA SER A 384 30.12 3.73 0.65
C SER A 384 29.48 2.79 -0.37
N VAL A 385 29.44 3.18 -1.65
CA VAL A 385 28.86 2.37 -2.73
C VAL A 385 29.78 1.21 -3.10
N ARG A 386 29.63 0.07 -2.41
CA ARG A 386 30.20 -1.21 -2.87
C ARG A 386 29.41 -1.77 -4.04
N ALA A 387 30.11 -2.47 -4.94
CA ALA A 387 29.51 -3.17 -6.07
C ALA A 387 28.36 -4.11 -5.60
N PRO A 388 27.25 -4.22 -6.35
CA PRO A 388 26.19 -5.19 -6.04
C PRO A 388 26.72 -6.62 -5.87
N GLU A 389 27.71 -6.99 -6.67
CA GLU A 389 28.41 -8.28 -6.68
C GLU A 389 29.17 -8.49 -5.36
N ASP A 390 30.01 -7.53 -4.96
CA ASP A 390 30.75 -7.56 -3.70
C ASP A 390 29.83 -7.74 -2.48
N ARG A 391 28.67 -7.06 -2.49
CA ARG A 391 27.67 -7.12 -1.43
C ARG A 391 26.95 -8.46 -1.41
N THR A 392 26.54 -8.97 -2.57
CA THR A 392 25.78 -10.23 -2.70
C THR A 392 26.64 -11.49 -2.66
N GLU A 393 27.96 -11.37 -2.68
CA GLU A 393 28.95 -12.46 -2.73
C GLU A 393 28.61 -13.69 -1.86
N ALA A 394 28.28 -13.50 -0.57
CA ALA A 394 27.95 -14.62 0.31
C ALA A 394 26.66 -15.37 -0.11
N LEU A 395 25.66 -14.65 -0.63
CA LEU A 395 24.41 -15.22 -1.15
C LEU A 395 24.64 -15.94 -2.48
N ARG A 396 25.39 -15.33 -3.42
CA ARG A 396 25.74 -15.95 -4.71
C ARG A 396 26.56 -17.23 -4.52
N ARG A 397 27.60 -17.20 -3.67
CA ARG A 397 28.42 -18.37 -3.33
C ARG A 397 27.59 -19.51 -2.71
N LEU A 398 26.64 -19.18 -1.83
CA LEU A 398 25.73 -20.18 -1.26
C LEU A 398 24.81 -20.76 -2.35
N TYR A 399 24.26 -19.92 -3.22
CA TYR A 399 23.34 -20.32 -4.29
C TYR A 399 24.02 -21.22 -5.32
N ALA A 400 25.21 -20.84 -5.78
CA ALA A 400 26.05 -21.64 -6.67
C ALA A 400 26.34 -23.05 -6.12
N SER A 401 26.57 -23.17 -4.80
CA SER A 401 26.80 -24.47 -4.15
C SER A 401 25.58 -25.40 -4.19
N VAL A 402 24.36 -24.85 -4.13
CA VAL A 402 23.11 -25.60 -4.26
C VAL A 402 22.86 -26.00 -5.71
N THR A 403 22.99 -25.07 -6.65
CA THR A 403 22.76 -25.35 -8.09
C THR A 403 23.75 -26.39 -8.63
N ALA A 404 24.98 -26.42 -8.13
CA ALA A 404 25.95 -27.45 -8.46
C ALA A 404 25.55 -28.83 -7.91
N ALA A 405 25.06 -28.91 -6.66
CA ALA A 405 24.65 -30.16 -6.03
C ALA A 405 23.43 -30.83 -6.71
N ILE A 406 22.56 -30.05 -7.34
CA ILE A 406 21.41 -30.53 -8.12
C ILE A 406 21.83 -31.11 -9.49
N SER A 407 23.02 -30.76 -9.99
CA SER A 407 23.43 -30.95 -11.39
C SER A 407 24.34 -32.15 -11.74
N PRO A 408 24.28 -33.36 -11.14
CA PRO A 408 24.98 -34.54 -11.69
C PRO A 408 24.34 -35.20 -12.93
N SER A 409 23.01 -35.14 -13.11
CA SER A 409 22.30 -35.94 -14.14
C SER A 409 21.47 -35.14 -15.15
N ALA A 410 20.97 -33.95 -14.81
CA ALA A 410 20.05 -33.20 -15.67
C ALA A 410 20.74 -32.50 -16.86
N VAL A 411 22.05 -32.21 -16.77
CA VAL A 411 22.77 -31.35 -17.72
C VAL A 411 23.26 -32.10 -18.98
N ALA A 412 23.16 -33.44 -19.01
CA ALA A 412 23.62 -34.25 -20.13
C ALA A 412 22.80 -34.12 -21.43
N ALA A 413 21.68 -33.39 -21.42
CA ALA A 413 20.71 -33.34 -22.52
C ALA A 413 20.57 -31.96 -23.21
N ALA A 414 21.24 -30.91 -22.73
CA ALA A 414 21.16 -29.57 -23.32
C ALA A 414 22.50 -28.81 -23.23
N SER A 415 22.80 -28.00 -24.24
CA SER A 415 23.94 -27.08 -24.28
C SER A 415 23.45 -25.62 -24.10
N PRO A 416 24.30 -24.66 -23.68
CA PRO A 416 25.73 -24.77 -23.38
C PRO A 416 25.99 -25.02 -21.88
N ALA A 417 27.24 -24.81 -21.44
CA ALA A 417 27.65 -24.91 -20.03
C ALA A 417 26.83 -23.99 -19.09
N PRO A 418 26.67 -24.36 -17.80
CA PRO A 418 26.01 -23.50 -16.82
C PRO A 418 26.70 -22.13 -16.72
N PRO A 419 25.96 -21.05 -16.38
CA PRO A 419 26.51 -19.70 -16.29
C PRO A 419 27.65 -19.62 -15.27
N ALA A 420 28.68 -18.84 -15.60
CA ALA A 420 29.91 -18.74 -14.81
C ALA A 420 29.70 -18.18 -13.38
N ASP A 421 28.60 -17.46 -13.14
CA ASP A 421 28.14 -16.99 -11.83
C ASP A 421 26.63 -17.24 -11.70
N PRO A 422 26.20 -18.34 -11.07
CA PRO A 422 24.78 -18.62 -10.81
C PRO A 422 24.17 -17.53 -9.92
N GLY A 423 23.15 -16.83 -10.43
CA GLY A 423 22.48 -15.74 -9.72
C GLY A 423 23.09 -14.35 -9.97
N SER A 424 24.03 -14.22 -10.91
CA SER A 424 24.46 -12.90 -11.41
C SER A 424 23.27 -12.04 -11.86
N GLY A 425 23.29 -10.75 -11.55
CA GLY A 425 22.21 -9.81 -11.85
C GLY A 425 20.97 -9.89 -10.94
N LEU A 426 20.88 -10.86 -10.02
CA LEU A 426 19.81 -10.91 -9.03
C LEU A 426 20.11 -9.99 -7.83
N THR A 427 19.09 -9.27 -7.36
CA THR A 427 19.17 -8.50 -6.12
C THR A 427 19.25 -9.41 -4.88
N ALA A 428 19.72 -8.90 -3.73
CA ALA A 428 19.82 -9.70 -2.51
C ALA A 428 18.49 -10.35 -2.05
N PRO A 429 17.31 -9.67 -2.13
CA PRO A 429 16.02 -10.33 -1.90
C PRO A 429 15.74 -11.47 -2.89
N GLN A 430 15.99 -11.28 -4.19
CA GLN A 430 15.79 -12.33 -5.20
C GLN A 430 16.74 -13.52 -5.00
N LEU A 431 18.00 -13.29 -4.61
CA LEU A 431 18.95 -14.34 -4.26
C LEU A 431 18.51 -15.13 -3.03
N ARG A 432 18.03 -14.46 -1.97
CA ARG A 432 17.46 -15.11 -0.78
C ARG A 432 16.23 -15.94 -1.16
N ASP A 433 15.30 -15.38 -1.92
CA ASP A 433 14.05 -16.04 -2.30
C ASP A 433 14.33 -17.25 -3.21
N ALA A 434 15.33 -17.17 -4.10
CA ALA A 434 15.84 -18.28 -4.91
C ALA A 434 16.59 -19.35 -4.08
N LEU A 435 17.38 -18.95 -3.07
CA LEU A 435 18.03 -19.85 -2.11
C LEU A 435 17.01 -20.65 -1.29
N LEU A 436 15.95 -19.99 -0.82
CA LEU A 436 14.85 -20.60 -0.09
C LEU A 436 14.08 -21.61 -0.96
N ALA A 437 13.94 -21.34 -2.27
CA ALA A 437 13.27 -22.23 -3.21
C ALA A 437 14.14 -23.40 -3.70
N ALA A 438 15.46 -23.21 -3.88
CA ALA A 438 16.35 -24.22 -4.48
C ALA A 438 17.00 -25.18 -3.47
N GLY A 439 17.15 -24.80 -2.21
CA GLY A 439 17.71 -25.67 -1.16
C GLY A 439 16.67 -26.61 -0.53
N PRO A 440 16.93 -27.13 0.69
CA PRO A 440 15.96 -27.89 1.50
C PRO A 440 14.61 -27.22 1.82
N GLY A 441 14.35 -26.01 1.32
CA GLY A 441 13.10 -25.29 1.44
C GLY A 441 13.08 -24.20 2.53
N PRO A 442 12.10 -23.27 2.49
CA PRO A 442 11.94 -22.17 3.45
C PRO A 442 11.55 -22.63 4.86
N LEU A 443 11.33 -23.94 5.07
CA LEU A 443 10.87 -24.53 6.32
C LEU A 443 11.94 -25.35 7.06
N ASP A 444 13.11 -25.63 6.45
CA ASP A 444 14.22 -26.27 7.18
C ASP A 444 14.96 -25.21 8.03
N PRO A 445 15.00 -25.34 9.38
CA PRO A 445 15.59 -24.32 10.24
C PRO A 445 17.12 -24.20 10.10
N LYS A 446 17.83 -25.23 9.65
CA LYS A 446 19.27 -25.18 9.40
C LYS A 446 19.56 -24.47 8.09
N TRP A 447 18.76 -24.74 7.05
CA TRP A 447 18.87 -24.06 5.76
C TRP A 447 18.56 -22.58 5.89
N VAL A 448 17.46 -22.23 6.57
CA VAL A 448 17.13 -20.84 6.90
C VAL A 448 18.25 -20.17 7.69
N ALA A 449 18.84 -20.84 8.69
CA ALA A 449 19.99 -20.29 9.42
C ALA A 449 21.22 -20.04 8.52
N ALA A 450 21.47 -20.88 7.51
CA ALA A 450 22.56 -20.69 6.55
C ALA A 450 22.30 -19.52 5.58
N VAL A 451 21.07 -19.40 5.06
CA VAL A 451 20.65 -18.27 4.21
C VAL A 451 20.71 -16.96 5.00
N ASN A 452 20.19 -16.94 6.24
CA ASN A 452 20.25 -15.79 7.13
C ASN A 452 21.69 -15.40 7.49
N ALA A 453 22.62 -16.36 7.62
CA ALA A 453 24.04 -16.06 7.83
C ALA A 453 24.70 -15.37 6.62
N ALA A 454 24.29 -15.73 5.40
CA ALA A 454 24.71 -15.07 4.17
C ALA A 454 24.07 -13.68 3.99
N GLU A 455 22.78 -13.51 4.34
CA GLU A 455 22.12 -12.20 4.37
C GLU A 455 22.78 -11.28 5.43
N ALA A 456 23.19 -11.82 6.58
CA ALA A 456 23.94 -11.05 7.58
C ALA A 456 25.31 -10.58 7.07
N ASP A 457 25.96 -11.32 6.16
CA ASP A 457 27.18 -10.84 5.51
C ASP A 457 26.89 -9.76 4.46
N TYR A 458 25.82 -9.94 3.65
CA TYR A 458 25.32 -8.89 2.75
C TYR A 458 25.07 -7.57 3.48
N TRP A 459 24.44 -7.59 4.66
CA TRP A 459 24.19 -6.38 5.44
C TRP A 459 25.45 -5.76 6.06
N ARG A 460 26.44 -6.57 6.49
CA ARG A 460 27.76 -6.04 6.90
C ARG A 460 28.49 -5.33 5.76
N ARG A 461 28.37 -5.84 4.53
CA ARG A 461 28.96 -5.26 3.32
C ARG A 461 28.17 -4.06 2.77
N SER A 462 26.88 -4.01 3.05
CA SER A 462 25.97 -2.91 2.69
C SER A 462 25.91 -1.81 3.75
N ALA A 463 26.73 -1.89 4.79
CA ALA A 463 26.88 -0.81 5.77
C ALA A 463 27.50 0.44 5.10
N GLY A 464 26.88 1.60 5.30
CA GLY A 464 27.19 2.81 4.55
C GLY A 464 26.33 4.02 4.94
N VAL A 465 26.41 5.05 4.10
CA VAL A 465 25.71 6.33 4.28
C VAL A 465 24.89 6.62 3.02
N ARG A 466 23.68 7.18 3.18
CA ARG A 466 22.90 7.73 2.06
C ARG A 466 22.43 9.13 2.43
N VAL A 467 22.44 10.04 1.45
CA VAL A 467 21.91 11.40 1.60
C VAL A 467 20.79 11.59 0.59
N GLY A 468 19.63 12.07 1.04
CA GLY A 468 18.43 12.24 0.24
C GLY A 468 17.29 12.81 1.08
N PHE A 469 16.12 12.99 0.49
CA PHE A 469 14.93 13.47 1.20
C PHE A 469 14.14 12.32 1.86
N SER A 470 13.16 12.66 2.70
CA SER A 470 12.33 11.67 3.42
C SER A 470 11.64 10.67 2.49
N ASP A 471 11.18 11.14 1.33
CA ASP A 471 10.63 10.31 0.27
C ASP A 471 11.67 9.32 -0.29
N GLU A 472 12.86 9.77 -0.64
CA GLU A 472 13.95 8.97 -1.21
C GLU A 472 14.56 7.94 -0.24
N LEU A 473 14.60 8.23 1.07
CA LEU A 473 15.25 7.37 2.06
C LEU A 473 14.28 6.42 2.80
N LEU A 474 13.08 6.87 3.15
CA LEU A 474 12.15 6.09 4.02
C LEU A 474 11.23 5.15 3.23
N SER A 475 11.24 5.22 1.90
CA SER A 475 10.45 4.37 1.01
C SER A 475 11.27 3.17 0.52
N PHE A 476 10.62 2.02 0.31
CA PHE A 476 11.23 0.89 -0.38
C PHE A 476 10.17 0.01 -1.04
N ASP A 477 10.50 -0.55 -2.21
CA ASP A 477 9.67 -1.56 -2.86
C ASP A 477 9.71 -2.86 -2.07
N CYS A 478 8.54 -3.44 -1.79
CA CYS A 478 8.49 -4.79 -1.24
C CYS A 478 8.85 -5.83 -2.30
N GLY A 479 9.55 -6.89 -1.88
CA GLY A 479 10.04 -7.96 -2.76
C GLY A 479 8.96 -8.95 -3.17
N GLY A 480 9.29 -10.23 -3.17
CA GLY A 480 8.33 -11.30 -3.50
C GLY A 480 7.10 -11.33 -2.57
N GLN A 481 6.08 -12.07 -3.00
CA GLN A 481 4.89 -12.35 -2.18
C GLN A 481 5.30 -12.91 -0.82
N GLN A 482 4.58 -12.48 0.22
CA GLN A 482 4.94 -12.73 1.61
C GLN A 482 3.71 -12.69 2.52
N TRP A 483 3.66 -13.62 3.47
CA TRP A 483 2.84 -13.47 4.68
C TRP A 483 3.52 -12.48 5.62
N VAL A 484 2.75 -11.58 6.23
CA VAL A 484 3.27 -10.57 7.16
C VAL A 484 2.36 -10.45 8.38
N LEU A 485 2.87 -10.85 9.54
CA LEU A 485 2.29 -10.53 10.84
C LEU A 485 2.96 -9.25 11.35
N GLU A 486 2.22 -8.31 11.92
CA GLU A 486 2.81 -7.16 12.59
C GLU A 486 2.01 -6.82 13.85
N VAL A 487 2.71 -6.61 14.96
CA VAL A 487 2.12 -6.34 16.26
C VAL A 487 2.66 -5.05 16.86
N ALA A 488 1.81 -4.33 17.58
CA ALA A 488 2.11 -3.05 18.23
C ALA A 488 1.90 -3.15 19.75
N PHE A 489 2.76 -2.50 20.53
CA PHE A 489 2.60 -2.39 21.98
C PHE A 489 3.26 -1.14 22.59
N PRO A 490 2.73 -0.63 23.72
CA PRO A 490 3.34 0.48 24.44
C PRO A 490 4.62 0.04 25.18
N VAL A 491 5.67 0.85 25.04
CA VAL A 491 6.99 0.67 25.66
C VAL A 491 7.13 1.52 26.92
N THR A 492 6.64 2.77 26.90
CA THR A 492 6.77 3.73 28.01
C THR A 492 5.78 4.89 27.88
N SER A 493 5.46 5.53 29.01
CA SER A 493 4.66 6.77 29.12
C SER A 493 5.30 7.93 28.38
N SER A 494 6.62 8.12 28.53
CA SER A 494 7.42 9.03 27.73
C SER A 494 8.73 8.35 27.30
N LEU A 495 9.20 8.64 26.08
CA LEU A 495 10.53 8.26 25.59
C LEU A 495 11.67 8.81 26.47
N ASP A 496 11.45 9.93 27.14
CA ASP A 496 12.45 10.59 28.00
C ASP A 496 12.54 9.99 29.41
N ASP A 497 11.57 9.14 29.81
CA ASP A 497 11.64 8.34 31.04
C ASP A 497 12.73 7.24 30.95
N LEU A 498 13.13 6.87 29.73
CA LEU A 498 14.07 5.78 29.48
C LEU A 498 15.52 6.19 29.79
N LYS A 499 16.23 5.35 30.54
CA LYS A 499 17.64 5.59 30.91
C LYS A 499 18.57 4.74 30.03
N PRO A 500 19.65 5.30 29.45
CA PRO A 500 20.59 4.53 28.65
C PRO A 500 21.10 3.25 29.34
N GLY A 501 21.09 2.14 28.61
CA GLY A 501 21.51 0.82 29.12
C GLY A 501 20.49 0.05 29.94
N THR A 502 19.25 0.55 30.14
CA THR A 502 18.18 -0.26 30.74
C THR A 502 17.62 -1.28 29.76
N ARG A 503 17.05 -2.35 30.31
CA ARG A 503 16.29 -3.35 29.54
C ARG A 503 14.84 -2.88 29.40
N THR A 504 14.47 -2.43 28.22
CA THR A 504 13.15 -1.86 27.89
C THR A 504 12.16 -2.94 27.43
N ARG A 505 10.85 -2.63 27.47
CA ARG A 505 9.77 -3.62 27.17
C ARG A 505 9.86 -4.21 25.75
N ASP A 506 10.36 -3.43 24.79
CA ASP A 506 10.62 -3.85 23.41
C ASP A 506 11.87 -4.72 23.28
N LEU A 507 12.98 -4.39 23.96
CA LEU A 507 14.11 -5.31 24.07
C LEU A 507 13.70 -6.64 24.74
N GLU A 508 12.87 -6.60 25.78
CA GLU A 508 12.31 -7.82 26.40
C GLU A 508 11.43 -8.63 25.44
N PHE A 509 10.63 -7.97 24.60
CA PHE A 509 9.82 -8.61 23.57
C PHE A 509 10.70 -9.33 22.56
N LEU A 510 11.72 -8.65 22.06
CA LEU A 510 12.61 -9.15 21.01
C LEU A 510 13.51 -10.29 21.53
N GLU A 511 14.04 -10.16 22.75
CA GLU A 511 14.76 -11.26 23.42
C GLU A 511 13.87 -12.48 23.65
N ALA A 512 12.60 -12.29 24.05
CA ALA A 512 11.63 -13.39 24.19
C ALA A 512 11.27 -14.02 22.84
N LEU A 513 11.17 -13.23 21.78
CA LEU A 513 10.88 -13.70 20.42
C LEU A 513 12.03 -14.55 19.88
N MET A 514 13.27 -14.06 19.95
CA MET A 514 14.45 -14.83 19.54
C MET A 514 14.59 -16.13 20.34
N ALA A 515 14.26 -16.10 21.64
CA ALA A 515 14.26 -17.29 22.48
C ALA A 515 13.23 -18.34 22.03
N GLU A 516 11.98 -17.95 21.75
CA GLU A 516 10.97 -18.89 21.28
C GLU A 516 11.21 -19.38 19.84
N ILE A 517 11.70 -18.53 18.91
CA ILE A 517 12.16 -18.97 17.57
C ILE A 517 13.21 -20.08 17.71
N LYS A 518 14.24 -19.86 18.53
CA LYS A 518 15.33 -20.82 18.74
C LYS A 518 14.87 -22.11 19.43
N LYS A 519 13.96 -21.99 20.40
CA LYS A 519 13.44 -23.10 21.22
C LYS A 519 12.48 -24.00 20.45
N ALA A 520 11.53 -23.42 19.71
CA ALA A 520 10.58 -24.14 18.88
C ALA A 520 11.11 -24.45 17.46
N ARG A 521 12.29 -23.91 17.10
CA ARG A 521 12.92 -24.03 15.77
C ARG A 521 12.03 -23.51 14.63
N LEU A 522 11.31 -22.42 14.88
CA LEU A 522 10.38 -21.84 13.90
C LEU A 522 11.14 -21.31 12.67
N PRO A 523 10.80 -21.71 11.44
CA PRO A 523 11.42 -21.13 10.25
C PRO A 523 11.14 -19.63 10.18
N ALA A 524 12.20 -18.82 10.17
CA ALA A 524 12.15 -17.37 10.13
C ALA A 524 13.05 -16.89 8.97
N PRO A 525 12.58 -16.99 7.72
CA PRO A 525 13.38 -16.85 6.49
C PRO A 525 13.60 -15.40 6.04
N SER A 526 13.15 -14.43 6.82
CA SER A 526 13.32 -13.00 6.54
C SER A 526 13.68 -12.27 7.83
N PRO A 527 14.41 -11.14 7.76
CA PRO A 527 14.69 -10.33 8.94
C PRO A 527 13.40 -9.84 9.61
N ILE A 528 13.38 -9.86 10.93
CA ILE A 528 12.25 -9.36 11.74
C ILE A 528 12.40 -7.85 11.86
N GLU A 529 11.44 -7.12 11.30
CA GLU A 529 11.42 -5.66 11.25
C GLU A 529 10.95 -5.10 12.59
N VAL A 530 11.67 -4.09 13.09
CA VAL A 530 11.28 -3.35 14.30
C VAL A 530 11.30 -1.86 14.03
N ARG A 531 10.19 -1.19 14.35
CA ARG A 531 9.98 0.26 14.17
C ARG A 531 9.32 0.85 15.41
N TRP A 532 9.40 2.18 15.55
CA TRP A 532 8.76 2.92 16.62
C TRP A 532 7.92 4.07 16.08
N THR A 533 6.86 4.42 16.78
CA THR A 533 6.19 5.72 16.68
C THR A 533 6.02 6.31 18.07
N SER A 534 5.75 7.60 18.12
CA SER A 534 5.07 8.17 19.28
C SER A 534 3.56 7.81 19.26
N GLY A 535 2.82 8.21 20.29
CA GLY A 535 1.41 7.83 20.46
C GLY A 535 0.42 8.58 19.57
N SER A 536 -0.78 8.01 19.45
CA SER A 536 -1.95 8.61 18.80
C SER A 536 -3.13 8.76 19.77
N SER A 537 -3.88 9.85 19.63
CA SER A 537 -5.14 10.10 20.31
C SER A 537 -6.35 9.41 19.65
N SER A 538 -6.16 8.72 18.52
CA SER A 538 -7.19 7.86 17.93
C SER A 538 -7.37 6.58 18.77
N PRO A 539 -8.56 6.33 19.34
CA PRO A 539 -8.75 5.28 20.34
C PRO A 539 -8.75 3.86 19.74
N LEU A 540 -8.68 3.74 18.40
CA LEU A 540 -8.48 2.48 17.66
C LEU A 540 -7.09 2.37 17.02
N SER A 541 -6.21 3.38 17.11
CA SER A 541 -4.83 3.23 16.60
C SER A 541 -4.09 2.17 17.43
N PRO A 542 -3.31 1.24 16.82
CA PRO A 542 -2.51 0.29 17.60
C PRO A 542 -1.53 0.99 18.55
N ALA A 543 -1.05 2.18 18.18
CA ALA A 543 -0.25 3.10 19.00
C ALA A 543 -1.09 4.10 19.82
N ALA A 544 -2.34 3.77 20.19
CA ALA A 544 -3.16 4.60 21.06
C ALA A 544 -2.44 4.92 22.39
N GLY A 545 -2.27 6.20 22.69
CA GLY A 545 -1.50 6.72 23.82
C GLY A 545 -1.29 8.24 23.76
N ALA A 546 -0.55 8.80 24.73
CA ALA A 546 -0.21 10.22 24.76
C ALA A 546 0.83 10.57 23.67
N PRO A 547 0.90 11.82 23.17
CA PRO A 547 1.81 12.21 22.07
C PRO A 547 3.29 11.92 22.32
N GLU A 548 3.73 11.89 23.58
CA GLU A 548 5.08 11.59 24.06
C GLU A 548 5.34 10.09 24.33
N SER A 549 4.29 9.27 24.36
CA SER A 549 4.40 7.83 24.64
C SER A 549 4.99 7.04 23.49
N LEU A 550 5.88 6.10 23.81
CA LEU A 550 6.60 5.31 22.81
C LEU A 550 5.89 3.99 22.55
N HIS A 551 5.64 3.66 21.28
CA HIS A 551 5.06 2.39 20.84
C HIS A 551 6.03 1.68 19.91
N CYS A 552 6.22 0.38 20.14
CA CYS A 552 7.07 -0.49 19.32
C CYS A 552 6.19 -1.35 18.41
N TRP A 553 6.62 -1.49 17.16
CA TRP A 553 5.99 -2.27 16.10
C TRP A 553 6.96 -3.37 15.66
N VAL A 554 6.53 -4.63 15.73
CA VAL A 554 7.34 -5.82 15.38
C VAL A 554 6.68 -6.56 14.23
N GLY A 555 7.33 -6.54 13.06
CA GLY A 555 6.91 -7.21 11.84
C GLY A 555 7.66 -8.52 11.62
N ILE A 556 6.94 -9.63 11.51
CA ILE A 556 7.45 -10.94 11.11
C ILE A 556 6.98 -11.21 9.68
N ILE A 557 7.95 -11.52 8.81
CA ILE A 557 7.76 -11.76 7.39
C ILE A 557 8.10 -13.22 7.09
N MET A 558 7.26 -13.88 6.29
CA MET A 558 7.56 -15.20 5.71
C MET A 558 7.38 -15.14 4.19
N TYR A 559 8.48 -15.35 3.46
CA TYR A 559 8.49 -15.49 2.01
C TYR A 559 7.49 -16.58 1.56
N LEU A 560 6.65 -16.26 0.57
CA LEU A 560 5.57 -17.09 0.09
C LEU A 560 5.85 -17.59 -1.33
N PRO A 561 6.23 -18.87 -1.52
CA PRO A 561 6.66 -19.39 -2.81
C PRO A 561 5.51 -19.51 -3.82
N GLN A 562 5.90 -19.67 -5.09
CA GLN A 562 4.98 -19.89 -6.21
C GLN A 562 4.52 -21.35 -6.34
N ASP A 563 5.28 -22.32 -5.81
CA ASP A 563 4.86 -23.71 -5.75
C ASP A 563 3.67 -23.89 -4.79
N PRO A 564 2.51 -24.43 -5.25
CA PRO A 564 1.30 -24.48 -4.43
C PRO A 564 1.42 -25.35 -3.16
N GLU A 565 2.10 -26.49 -3.22
CA GLU A 565 2.20 -27.42 -2.09
C GLU A 565 3.10 -26.83 -0.98
N LEU A 566 4.22 -26.23 -1.37
CA LEU A 566 5.11 -25.52 -0.46
C LEU A 566 4.47 -24.23 0.07
N ARG A 567 3.68 -23.52 -0.74
CA ARG A 567 2.91 -22.32 -0.35
C ARG A 567 1.89 -22.64 0.74
N GLU A 568 1.22 -23.80 0.66
CA GLU A 568 0.33 -24.25 1.73
C GLU A 568 1.10 -24.53 3.01
N LYS A 569 2.19 -25.31 2.95
CA LYS A 569 3.03 -25.64 4.12
C LYS A 569 3.60 -24.38 4.79
N VAL A 570 4.04 -23.39 4.01
CA VAL A 570 4.48 -22.08 4.51
C VAL A 570 3.34 -21.32 5.19
N THR A 571 2.13 -21.37 4.63
CA THR A 571 0.94 -20.76 5.23
C THR A 571 0.56 -21.42 6.55
N GLN A 572 0.66 -22.75 6.66
CA GLN A 572 0.45 -23.49 7.91
C GLN A 572 1.48 -23.08 8.98
N ALA A 573 2.78 -23.04 8.62
CA ALA A 573 3.85 -22.59 9.52
C ALA A 573 3.68 -21.13 9.98
N PHE A 574 3.22 -20.23 9.10
CA PHE A 574 2.90 -18.85 9.46
C PHE A 574 1.74 -18.76 10.48
N GLN A 575 0.73 -19.61 10.37
CA GLN A 575 -0.34 -19.69 11.37
C GLN A 575 0.17 -20.21 12.72
N GLU A 576 1.07 -21.20 12.76
CA GLU A 576 1.70 -21.66 14.01
C GLU A 576 2.53 -20.57 14.68
N TYR A 577 3.32 -19.82 13.90
CA TYR A 577 4.06 -18.66 14.37
C TYR A 577 3.11 -17.59 14.97
N THR A 578 2.01 -17.32 14.27
CA THR A 578 0.97 -16.36 14.69
C THR A 578 0.32 -16.78 16.01
N ARG A 579 -0.09 -18.05 16.14
CA ARG A 579 -0.64 -18.60 17.40
C ARG A 579 0.38 -18.52 18.54
N LEU A 580 1.66 -18.75 18.27
CA LEU A 580 2.73 -18.63 19.28
C LEU A 580 2.91 -17.19 19.77
N MET A 581 2.91 -16.22 18.86
CA MET A 581 2.93 -14.79 19.20
C MET A 581 1.73 -14.39 20.07
N GLU A 582 0.53 -14.81 19.67
CA GLU A 582 -0.74 -14.44 20.29
C GLU A 582 -0.95 -15.03 21.68
N THR A 583 -0.40 -16.24 21.94
CA THR A 583 -0.53 -16.97 23.20
C THR A 583 0.61 -16.72 24.19
N LYS A 584 1.85 -16.53 23.73
CA LYS A 584 3.02 -16.40 24.63
C LYS A 584 3.55 -14.98 24.79
N LEU A 585 3.67 -14.21 23.70
CA LEU A 585 4.30 -12.89 23.72
C LEU A 585 3.27 -11.78 23.95
N MET A 586 2.30 -11.67 23.04
CA MET A 586 1.37 -10.54 23.01
C MET A 586 0.60 -10.30 24.34
N PRO A 587 0.21 -11.32 25.15
CA PRO A 587 -0.42 -11.07 26.44
C PRO A 587 0.51 -10.36 27.43
N ARG A 588 1.77 -10.82 27.55
CA ARG A 588 2.77 -10.27 28.48
C ARG A 588 3.06 -8.79 28.20
N PHE A 589 3.03 -8.39 26.93
CA PHE A 589 3.41 -7.05 26.50
C PHE A 589 2.22 -6.10 26.25
N ASN A 590 0.98 -6.55 26.47
CA ASN A 590 -0.25 -5.84 26.08
C ASN A 590 -0.24 -5.44 24.59
N ALA A 591 0.16 -6.39 23.74
CA ALA A 591 0.29 -6.17 22.31
C ALA A 591 -0.98 -6.57 21.54
N THR A 592 -1.22 -5.83 20.46
CA THR A 592 -2.30 -6.03 19.50
C THR A 592 -1.73 -6.12 18.08
N TRP A 593 -2.53 -6.54 17.11
CA TRP A 593 -2.15 -6.56 15.70
C TRP A 593 -2.20 -5.15 15.09
N HIS A 594 -1.35 -4.89 14.10
CA HIS A 594 -1.59 -3.83 13.12
C HIS A 594 -2.82 -4.20 12.26
N TRP A 595 -3.79 -3.31 12.06
CA TRP A 595 -5.10 -3.69 11.49
C TRP A 595 -5.03 -4.30 10.09
N ALA A 596 -4.15 -3.81 9.20
CA ALA A 596 -3.92 -4.41 7.86
C ALA A 596 -3.21 -5.78 7.86
N LYS A 597 -2.84 -6.30 9.04
CA LYS A 597 -2.10 -7.56 9.26
C LYS A 597 -2.84 -8.52 10.20
N LEU A 598 -4.05 -8.17 10.64
CA LEU A 598 -4.92 -9.04 11.43
C LEU A 598 -5.70 -9.96 10.50
N GLU A 599 -5.41 -11.25 10.57
CA GLU A 599 -6.23 -12.28 9.94
C GLU A 599 -7.42 -12.65 10.82
N ALA A 600 -8.63 -12.34 10.36
CA ALA A 600 -9.88 -12.59 11.08
C ALA A 600 -10.89 -13.40 10.26
N ALA A 601 -11.12 -13.02 8.99
CA ALA A 601 -12.12 -13.66 8.12
C ALA A 601 -11.85 -15.16 7.84
N SER A 602 -10.62 -15.61 8.01
CA SER A 602 -10.17 -17.00 7.79
C SER A 602 -10.24 -17.88 9.05
N ARG A 603 -10.42 -17.29 10.25
CA ARG A 603 -10.40 -18.05 11.52
C ARG A 603 -11.74 -18.74 11.82
N PRO A 604 -11.73 -19.88 12.54
CA PRO A 604 -12.93 -20.44 13.16
C PRO A 604 -13.50 -19.50 14.24
N GLU A 605 -14.82 -19.51 14.43
CA GLU A 605 -15.50 -18.66 15.42
C GLU A 605 -14.99 -18.89 16.86
N ALA A 606 -14.66 -20.14 17.20
CA ALA A 606 -14.06 -20.49 18.49
C ALA A 606 -12.66 -19.86 18.71
N GLU A 607 -11.88 -19.63 17.65
CA GLU A 607 -10.58 -18.95 17.74
C GLU A 607 -10.77 -17.43 17.83
N LEU A 608 -11.79 -16.89 17.16
CA LEU A 608 -12.19 -15.49 17.29
C LEU A 608 -12.64 -15.16 18.71
N GLU A 609 -13.47 -16.00 19.34
CA GLU A 609 -13.90 -15.83 20.73
C GLU A 609 -12.81 -16.14 21.77
N ALA A 610 -11.94 -17.13 21.54
CA ALA A 610 -10.91 -17.48 22.51
C ALA A 610 -9.68 -16.53 22.50
N VAL A 611 -9.35 -15.94 21.34
CA VAL A 611 -8.08 -15.20 21.15
C VAL A 611 -8.31 -13.76 20.68
N VAL A 612 -9.04 -13.56 19.59
CA VAL A 612 -9.08 -12.26 18.89
C VAL A 612 -9.97 -11.27 19.63
N ARG A 613 -11.25 -11.58 19.84
CA ARG A 613 -12.23 -10.69 20.47
C ARG A 613 -11.84 -10.31 21.91
N PRO A 614 -11.33 -11.21 22.79
CA PRO A 614 -10.85 -10.83 24.12
C PRO A 614 -9.64 -9.89 24.08
N ARG A 615 -8.70 -10.09 23.15
CA ARG A 615 -7.52 -9.21 23.02
C ARG A 615 -7.90 -7.82 22.54
N LEU A 616 -8.78 -7.75 21.54
CA LEU A 616 -9.30 -6.48 21.02
C LEU A 616 -10.18 -5.78 22.06
N ALA A 617 -10.96 -6.50 22.86
CA ALA A 617 -11.70 -5.93 24.00
C ALA A 617 -10.76 -5.39 25.09
N ALA A 618 -9.67 -6.09 25.42
CA ALA A 618 -8.70 -5.64 26.41
C ALA A 618 -7.90 -4.40 25.95
N ARG A 619 -7.59 -4.26 24.65
CA ARG A 619 -6.85 -3.12 24.09
C ARG A 619 -7.75 -1.94 23.71
N PHE A 620 -8.96 -2.21 23.20
CA PHE A 620 -9.82 -1.24 22.52
C PHE A 620 -11.30 -1.29 22.95
N GLY A 621 -11.69 -2.00 24.00
CA GLY A 621 -13.09 -2.27 24.37
C GLY A 621 -14.05 -1.06 24.31
N PRO A 622 -13.74 0.08 24.98
CA PRO A 622 -14.54 1.29 24.90
C PRO A 622 -14.62 1.89 23.49
N ALA A 623 -13.53 1.84 22.74
CA ALA A 623 -13.44 2.34 21.37
C ALA A 623 -14.26 1.50 20.39
N LEU A 624 -14.25 0.17 20.54
CA LEU A 624 -15.10 -0.75 19.76
C LEU A 624 -16.58 -0.62 20.14
N ALA A 625 -16.89 -0.28 21.40
CA ALA A 625 -18.24 0.07 21.82
C ALA A 625 -18.70 1.44 21.26
N ALA A 626 -17.82 2.42 21.12
CA ALA A 626 -18.09 3.65 20.36
C ALA A 626 -18.29 3.35 18.87
N LEU A 627 -17.41 2.54 18.26
CA LEU A 627 -17.49 2.16 16.86
C LEU A 627 -18.83 1.49 16.52
N ARG A 628 -19.27 0.49 17.31
CA ARG A 628 -20.59 -0.14 17.14
C ARG A 628 -21.75 0.85 17.27
N ARG A 629 -21.71 1.77 18.25
CA ARG A 629 -22.75 2.80 18.44
C ARG A 629 -22.86 3.74 17.24
N TYR A 630 -21.73 4.27 16.75
CA TYR A 630 -21.73 5.13 15.56
C TYR A 630 -22.08 4.35 14.28
N ARG A 631 -21.58 3.11 14.07
CA ARG A 631 -22.00 2.26 12.93
C ARG A 631 -23.51 2.07 12.87
N ALA A 632 -24.17 1.89 14.02
CA ALA A 632 -25.62 1.71 14.07
C ALA A 632 -26.46 2.96 13.67
N VAL A 633 -25.81 4.12 13.47
CA VAL A 633 -26.43 5.38 12.99
C VAL A 633 -25.92 5.76 11.59
N LEU A 634 -24.61 5.64 11.35
CA LEU A 634 -23.96 6.02 10.09
C LEU A 634 -24.07 4.95 9.00
N ASP A 635 -24.20 3.67 9.39
CA ASP A 635 -24.39 2.51 8.52
C ASP A 635 -25.48 1.58 9.11
N PRO A 636 -26.74 2.05 9.26
CA PRO A 636 -27.80 1.34 9.98
C PRO A 636 -28.23 0.01 9.31
N LYS A 637 -27.78 -0.23 8.08
CA LYS A 637 -28.08 -1.42 7.29
C LYS A 637 -26.89 -2.39 7.16
N GLY A 638 -25.70 -2.00 7.60
CA GLY A 638 -24.48 -2.81 7.39
C GLY A 638 -24.00 -2.81 5.95
N THR A 639 -24.30 -1.77 5.17
CA THR A 639 -23.82 -1.56 3.79
C THR A 639 -22.29 -1.62 3.71
N LEU A 640 -21.58 -1.23 4.76
CA LEU A 640 -20.11 -1.28 4.82
C LEU A 640 -19.56 -2.58 5.45
N SER A 641 -20.41 -3.56 5.79
CA SER A 641 -19.97 -4.83 6.40
C SER A 641 -19.41 -5.84 5.38
N ASN A 642 -18.47 -6.65 5.87
CA ASN A 642 -18.03 -7.90 5.27
C ASN A 642 -17.63 -8.89 6.38
N LYS A 643 -17.37 -10.15 6.02
CA LYS A 643 -16.98 -11.22 6.98
C LYS A 643 -15.80 -10.83 7.87
N TRP A 644 -14.82 -10.10 7.35
CA TRP A 644 -13.66 -9.64 8.13
C TRP A 644 -14.10 -8.66 9.22
N LEU A 645 -14.87 -7.63 8.84
CA LEU A 645 -15.28 -6.55 9.74
C LEU A 645 -16.25 -7.05 10.81
N ASP A 646 -17.20 -7.92 10.45
CA ASP A 646 -18.16 -8.47 11.40
C ASP A 646 -17.50 -9.46 12.39
N ALA A 647 -16.45 -10.18 11.98
CA ALA A 647 -15.65 -11.02 12.87
C ALA A 647 -14.89 -10.22 13.96
N VAL A 648 -14.49 -8.98 13.64
CA VAL A 648 -13.64 -8.09 14.45
C VAL A 648 -14.46 -7.11 15.31
N VAL A 649 -15.45 -6.46 14.72
CA VAL A 649 -16.26 -5.40 15.34
C VAL A 649 -17.62 -5.91 15.82
N GLY A 650 -18.12 -7.00 15.22
CA GLY A 650 -19.51 -7.44 15.33
C GLY A 650 -20.39 -6.83 14.22
N PRO A 651 -21.46 -7.54 13.80
CA PRO A 651 -22.41 -7.05 12.81
C PRO A 651 -23.25 -5.88 13.35
N VAL A 652 -23.87 -5.12 12.45
CA VAL A 652 -24.84 -4.07 12.82
C VAL A 652 -26.15 -4.72 13.31
N PRO A 653 -26.66 -4.41 14.52
CA PRO A 653 -27.88 -5.03 15.05
C PRO A 653 -29.13 -4.72 14.20
N LYS A 654 -29.92 -5.76 13.91
CA LYS A 654 -31.12 -5.66 13.05
C LYS A 654 -32.29 -4.91 13.69
N GLU A 655 -32.28 -4.68 15.00
CA GLU A 655 -33.36 -4.02 15.74
C GLU A 655 -33.60 -2.58 15.24
N ASN A 656 -32.54 -1.86 14.83
CA ASN A 656 -32.66 -0.53 14.22
C ASN A 656 -33.34 -0.55 12.84
N GLN A 657 -33.40 -1.69 12.15
CA GLN A 657 -33.95 -1.79 10.79
C GLN A 657 -35.50 -1.75 10.78
N GLN A 658 -36.16 -2.05 11.91
CA GLN A 658 -37.61 -1.95 12.03
C GLN A 658 -38.09 -0.56 12.46
N ALA A 659 -37.29 0.17 13.26
CA ALA A 659 -37.65 1.49 13.78
C ALA A 659 -37.77 2.59 12.70
N GLN A 660 -37.18 2.39 11.52
CA GLN A 660 -37.27 3.30 10.36
C GLN A 660 -38.32 2.88 9.32
N GLY A 661 -38.98 1.73 9.49
CA GLY A 661 -40.09 1.28 8.61
C GLY A 661 -41.48 1.73 9.07
N ALA A 662 -41.56 2.59 10.09
CA ALA A 662 -42.79 2.93 10.81
C ALA A 662 -42.91 4.45 11.12
N LYS A 663 -42.34 5.30 10.27
CA LYS A 663 -42.46 6.76 10.29
C LYS A 663 -42.56 7.31 8.88
#